data_AF-A0A1Y6CHT4-F1
#
_entry.id   AF-A0A1Y6CHT4-F1
#
_cell.length_a   1.000
_cell.length_b   1.000
_cell.length_c   1.000
_cell.angle_alpha   90.00
_cell.angle_beta   90.00
_cell.angle_gamma   90.00
#
_symmetry.space_group_name_H-M   'P 1'
#
loop_
_entity.id
_entity.type
_entity.pdbx_description
1 polymer ?
#
loop_
_entity_poly.entity_id
_entity_poly.type
_entity_poly.pdbx_seq_one_letter_code
_entity_poly.pdbx_strand_id
1 'polypeptide(L)'
;MQTTHTNKCLYQVNPDQIAKNKNPVARLISASVLFAGLLATANSTYALSCSVAADSWSTGYVLNVTVTNDSASTLSEWDVKINHTQAPGVTGSWNASTSASGNTVSASNVAWNGNLRPGQSASFGYQGTHSGNFELPLCSTGSVNPSPTLAPTPAPTPSPTNTPTPTPTSVPTQAPSPTPMPTATPSPSPTPAPTVAPTPEPTQVPTPTPTPTPTPTPTPTPTPTPTPTPTPTPTPTPTPTPTPTPTSIPTDLPNGEDLVVQENDSGFCAVDGSIDSNNGGFTGSGFANTTNTNGSAISWQVKVEYAGPYQLEWRYANGSSNSRTGLVSINDSAEATVNFPTTGSWTSWTVDSAVVNLTSGLNDIVLAASKDEGLANIDSLTIMGAGISASDCDSTPLPPTPEPSASPDPSAEPSPEPSPNPTDEPTPTPSSEPTVPPADNELVGWAAMPECGPNGTTGGGNATPITVTDTASLKAAMNSSEPQVIYVSGRIKTPGNFSGRKNKTLIGINNAEIYGGSGLVVAHNVIVKNIKFSDGSNDSFGLSGSTCIWIDHCEFVDGSDGNLDIVNGTDLVTISWSRFYYTRGHGHMLATLVGNSQPLDIDIGKERITFHHNWWGAGVKSRKPRVRYGQVHLFNNYYHYTPVSGDSGDNYDIGAGFESKLLVENNYFDGSNTPVTWMSDSGTAEVVLRNNTFVNAGGTVSRGSAFTPPYSYQHLMEAADQVKESVRAEAGVQ
;
A
#
# COMPACT_ATOMS: atom_id res chain seq x y z
N MET A 1 48.68 4.94 -19.64
CA MET A 1 48.72 6.32 -19.10
C MET A 1 47.74 7.12 -19.95
N GLN A 2 46.48 7.28 -19.52
CA GLN A 2 45.97 8.45 -18.76
C GLN A 2 46.35 9.76 -19.48
N THR A 3 45.42 10.60 -19.96
CA THR A 3 44.32 11.20 -19.20
C THR A 3 43.15 11.73 -20.06
N THR A 4 41.94 11.40 -19.61
CA THR A 4 40.67 12.14 -19.54
C THR A 4 40.44 13.46 -20.29
N HIS A 5 39.32 13.53 -21.02
CA HIS A 5 38.55 14.75 -21.32
C HIS A 5 37.13 14.60 -20.75
N THR A 6 36.71 15.60 -19.96
CA THR A 6 35.35 15.72 -19.41
C THR A 6 34.83 17.11 -19.80
N ASN A 7 33.85 17.19 -20.69
CA ASN A 7 33.12 18.42 -21.00
C ASN A 7 31.81 18.45 -20.23
N LYS A 8 31.66 19.47 -19.36
CA LYS A 8 30.41 19.89 -18.73
C LYS A 8 29.68 20.85 -19.66
N CYS A 9 28.41 20.58 -19.98
CA CYS A 9 27.49 21.58 -20.51
C CYS A 9 26.52 22.02 -19.41
N LEU A 10 26.62 23.29 -19.04
CA LEU A 10 25.68 24.03 -18.20
C LEU A 10 24.62 24.66 -19.11
N TYR A 11 23.34 24.40 -18.84
CA TYR A 11 22.22 25.18 -19.38
C TYR A 11 21.85 26.28 -18.36
N GLN A 12 22.03 27.54 -18.76
CA GLN A 12 21.46 28.71 -18.10
C GLN A 12 20.22 29.16 -18.90
N VAL A 13 19.10 29.34 -18.19
CA VAL A 13 17.85 29.91 -18.73
C VAL A 13 17.81 31.40 -18.38
N ASN A 14 17.53 32.23 -19.39
CA ASN A 14 17.46 33.69 -19.30
C ASN A 14 15.98 34.14 -19.29
N PRO A 15 15.47 34.84 -18.26
CA PRO A 15 14.12 35.38 -18.24
C PRO A 15 14.10 36.89 -18.51
N ASP A 16 13.42 37.33 -19.57
CA ASP A 16 12.69 38.62 -19.64
C ASP A 16 12.19 38.88 -21.07
N GLN A 17 10.86 38.93 -21.28
CA GLN A 17 10.21 40.01 -22.04
C GLN A 17 8.70 40.04 -21.80
N ILE A 18 8.19 41.27 -21.78
CA ILE A 18 7.02 41.79 -21.08
C ILE A 18 5.86 42.15 -22.03
N ALA A 19 4.64 41.93 -21.51
CA ALA A 19 3.35 42.65 -21.65
C ALA A 19 2.93 43.43 -22.91
N LYS A 20 1.61 43.38 -23.16
CA LYS A 20 0.67 44.44 -23.62
C LYS A 20 -0.73 43.80 -23.69
N ASN A 21 -1.90 44.39 -23.39
CA ASN A 21 -2.42 45.71 -23.01
C ASN A 21 -3.97 45.48 -23.03
N LYS A 22 -4.88 45.91 -22.14
CA LYS A 22 -5.41 47.26 -21.91
C LYS A 22 -6.58 47.20 -20.89
N ASN A 23 -6.64 48.26 -20.10
CA ASN A 23 -7.64 48.80 -19.14
C ASN A 23 -8.98 49.21 -19.84
N PRO A 24 -10.05 49.83 -19.23
CA PRO A 24 -10.13 50.52 -17.91
C PRO A 24 -11.52 50.60 -17.17
N VAL A 25 -11.52 51.35 -16.04
CA VAL A 25 -12.60 52.16 -15.38
C VAL A 25 -13.55 51.44 -14.41
N ALA A 26 -14.11 52.05 -13.35
CA ALA A 26 -13.64 52.74 -12.13
C ALA A 26 -14.91 53.15 -11.33
N ARG A 27 -14.82 53.12 -9.99
CA ARG A 27 -15.65 53.79 -8.95
C ARG A 27 -17.08 53.28 -8.66
N LEU A 28 -17.35 52.94 -7.39
CA LEU A 28 -17.94 53.87 -6.42
C LEU A 28 -17.81 53.36 -4.96
N ILE A 29 -17.61 54.32 -4.05
CA ILE A 29 -17.60 54.18 -2.59
C ILE A 29 -19.04 54.26 -2.09
N SER A 30 -19.45 53.38 -1.17
CA SER A 30 -20.51 53.65 -0.21
C SER A 30 -20.29 52.81 1.06
N ALA A 31 -20.07 53.51 2.17
CA ALA A 31 -20.11 52.97 3.51
C ALA A 31 -21.57 52.71 3.92
N SER A 32 -21.86 51.56 4.52
CA SER A 32 -23.06 51.34 5.32
C SER A 32 -22.74 50.29 6.38
N VAL A 33 -22.79 50.74 7.63
CA VAL A 33 -22.74 49.94 8.85
C VAL A 33 -24.03 49.14 8.94
N LEU A 34 -23.92 47.82 9.08
CA LEU A 34 -25.01 46.97 9.56
C LEU A 34 -24.40 45.89 10.46
N PHE A 35 -24.63 46.08 11.75
CA PHE A 35 -24.36 45.14 12.82
C PHE A 35 -25.52 44.12 12.82
N ALA A 36 -25.25 42.87 12.47
CA ALA A 36 -26.13 41.73 12.76
C ALA A 36 -25.23 40.56 13.12
N GLY A 37 -25.36 40.13 14.37
CA GLY A 37 -24.48 39.14 14.99
C GLY A 37 -24.55 37.78 14.32
N LEU A 38 -23.38 37.26 13.99
CA LEU A 38 -23.13 35.83 13.95
C LEU A 38 -22.02 35.58 14.95
N LEU A 39 -22.32 34.89 16.06
CA LEU A 39 -21.30 34.33 16.93
C LEU A 39 -20.52 33.30 16.11
N ALA A 40 -19.43 33.74 15.49
CA ALA A 40 -18.33 32.87 15.12
C ALA A 40 -17.42 32.80 16.34
N THR A 41 -17.56 31.75 17.15
CA THR A 41 -16.51 31.36 18.09
C THR A 41 -15.33 30.85 17.25
N ALA A 42 -14.42 31.74 16.89
CA ALA A 42 -13.11 31.35 16.39
C ALA A 42 -12.29 30.79 17.56
N ASN A 43 -12.51 29.52 17.90
CA ASN A 43 -11.53 28.75 18.66
C ASN A 43 -10.54 28.18 17.64
N SER A 44 -9.43 28.88 17.41
CA SER A 44 -8.27 28.31 16.75
C SER A 44 -7.06 28.51 17.63
N THR A 45 -6.81 27.55 18.51
CA THR A 45 -5.55 27.40 19.24
C THR A 45 -5.22 25.93 19.46
N TYR A 46 -4.58 25.31 18.48
CA TYR A 46 -3.69 24.16 18.69
C TYR A 46 -2.45 24.40 17.81
N ALA A 47 -1.43 25.04 18.37
CA ALA A 47 -0.16 25.25 17.65
C ALA A 47 0.80 24.07 17.83
N LEU A 48 0.54 23.22 18.83
CA LEU A 48 1.26 22.01 19.17
C LEU A 48 0.24 20.99 19.68
N SER A 49 0.43 19.72 19.34
CA SER A 49 -0.18 18.59 20.04
C SER A 49 0.90 17.70 20.64
N CYS A 50 0.50 16.87 21.58
CA CYS A 50 1.39 15.85 22.10
C CYS A 50 0.64 14.60 22.55
N SER A 51 1.28 13.46 22.35
CA SER A 51 0.80 12.14 22.77
C SER A 51 1.83 11.48 23.69
N VAL A 52 1.35 10.58 24.55
CA VAL A 52 2.19 9.86 25.49
C VAL A 52 1.99 8.35 25.37
N ALA A 53 3.06 7.60 25.56
CA ALA A 53 3.05 6.15 25.72
C ALA A 53 3.96 5.79 26.90
N ALA A 54 3.64 4.71 27.63
CA ALA A 54 4.41 4.31 28.80
C ALA A 54 4.65 2.80 28.84
N ASP A 55 5.87 2.42 29.23
CA ASP A 55 6.17 1.09 29.76
C ASP A 55 6.27 1.21 31.28
N SER A 56 5.36 0.56 32.03
CA SER A 56 5.33 0.64 33.50
C SER A 56 5.56 -0.71 34.17
N TRP A 57 6.13 -0.69 35.37
CA TRP A 57 6.33 -1.84 36.26
C TRP A 57 5.94 -1.44 37.69
N SER A 58 6.08 -2.36 38.66
CA SER A 58 5.50 -2.21 40.01
C SER A 58 5.87 -0.94 40.79
N THR A 59 6.96 -0.25 40.45
CA THR A 59 7.43 0.95 41.17
C THR A 59 7.89 2.09 40.26
N GLY A 60 7.80 1.94 38.95
CA GLY A 60 8.30 2.92 38.01
C GLY A 60 7.82 2.73 36.58
N TYR A 61 8.22 3.65 35.72
CA TYR A 61 7.83 3.67 34.31
C TYR A 61 8.87 4.41 33.47
N VAL A 62 8.85 4.12 32.18
CA VAL A 62 9.50 4.87 31.10
C VAL A 62 8.38 5.52 30.30
N LEU A 63 8.38 6.85 30.21
CA LEU A 63 7.40 7.60 29.42
C LEU A 63 8.04 8.10 28.13
N ASN A 64 7.42 7.78 27.00
CA ASN A 64 7.75 8.31 25.68
C ASN A 64 6.69 9.35 25.30
N VAL A 65 7.12 10.53 24.89
CA VAL A 65 6.26 11.66 24.53
C VAL A 65 6.61 12.10 23.12
N THR A 66 5.60 12.23 22.27
CA THR A 66 5.73 12.80 20.93
C THR A 66 5.04 14.17 20.91
N VAL A 67 5.74 15.18 20.40
CA VAL A 67 5.27 16.56 20.27
C VAL A 67 5.20 16.87 18.78
N THR A 68 4.05 17.29 18.28
CA THR A 68 3.81 17.58 16.85
C THR A 68 3.46 19.03 16.65
N ASN A 69 4.06 19.66 15.64
CA ASN A 69 3.67 21.00 15.21
C ASN A 69 2.45 20.93 14.28
N ASP A 70 1.28 21.23 14.82
CA ASP A 70 0.03 21.26 14.03
C ASP A 70 -0.23 22.62 13.37
N SER A 71 0.68 23.59 13.55
CA SER A 71 0.55 24.90 12.93
C SER A 71 1.01 24.90 11.46
N ALA A 72 0.54 25.88 10.69
CA ALA A 72 0.98 26.09 9.31
C ALA A 72 2.37 26.74 9.17
N SER A 73 3.06 27.04 10.28
CA SER A 73 4.38 27.67 10.31
C SER A 73 5.40 26.82 11.03
N THR A 74 6.69 26.95 10.68
CA THR A 74 7.75 26.27 11.44
C THR A 74 7.86 26.88 12.83
N LEU A 75 7.83 26.04 13.86
CA LEU A 75 8.15 26.40 15.24
C LEU A 75 9.66 26.29 15.43
N SER A 76 10.28 27.30 16.04
CA SER A 76 11.70 27.27 16.37
C SER A 76 12.00 26.53 17.68
N GLU A 77 10.99 26.43 18.55
CA GLU A 77 11.06 25.84 19.88
C GLU A 77 9.71 25.20 20.22
N TRP A 78 9.69 24.24 21.14
CA TRP A 78 8.47 23.66 21.70
C TRP A 78 8.59 23.43 23.20
N ASP A 79 7.46 23.58 23.89
CA ASP A 79 7.30 23.29 25.32
C ASP A 79 5.97 22.57 25.57
N VAL A 80 6.01 21.55 26.42
CA VAL A 80 4.84 20.76 26.82
C VAL A 80 4.86 20.46 28.32
N LYS A 81 3.67 20.20 28.88
CA LYS A 81 3.47 19.82 30.28
C LYS A 81 2.81 18.46 30.37
N ILE A 82 3.41 17.56 31.13
CA ILE A 82 2.90 16.23 31.41
C ILE A 82 2.33 16.21 32.83
N ASN A 83 1.02 16.02 32.95
CA ASN A 83 0.29 16.05 34.21
C ASN A 83 0.00 14.63 34.69
N HIS A 84 0.60 14.26 35.82
CA HIS A 84 0.39 12.99 36.50
C HIS A 84 -0.70 13.13 37.57
N THR A 85 -1.22 11.99 38.03
CA THR A 85 -2.13 11.93 39.18
C THR A 85 -1.40 11.90 40.53
N GLN A 86 -0.09 11.62 40.51
CA GLN A 86 0.82 11.69 41.66
C GLN A 86 2.20 12.24 41.28
N ALA A 87 3.03 12.58 42.26
CA ALA A 87 4.37 13.10 42.00
C ALA A 87 5.25 12.06 41.26
N PRO A 88 5.78 12.36 40.06
CA PRO A 88 6.34 11.37 39.15
C PRO A 88 7.75 10.86 39.48
N GLY A 89 8.43 11.40 40.50
CA GLY A 89 9.79 11.03 40.90
C GLY A 89 10.76 10.82 39.73
N VAL A 90 10.94 11.85 38.89
CA VAL A 90 11.75 11.77 37.67
C VAL A 90 13.22 11.45 38.02
N THR A 91 13.74 10.36 37.46
CA THR A 91 15.09 9.83 37.75
C THR A 91 16.07 10.00 36.57
N GLY A 92 15.57 10.27 35.37
CA GLY A 92 16.37 10.58 34.19
C GLY A 92 15.50 10.97 32.99
N SER A 93 16.06 11.72 32.04
CA SER A 93 15.37 12.14 30.81
C SER A 93 16.32 12.21 29.62
N TRP A 94 15.78 12.14 28.40
CA TRP A 94 16.52 12.27 27.15
C TRP A 94 15.72 13.08 26.12
N ASN A 95 16.43 13.69 25.18
CA ASN A 95 15.90 14.50 24.06
C ASN A 95 15.00 15.70 24.49
N ALA A 96 14.96 16.06 25.76
CA ALA A 96 14.29 17.24 26.28
C ALA A 96 14.98 17.77 27.54
N SER A 97 14.83 19.06 27.78
CA SER A 97 15.11 19.64 29.10
C SER A 97 13.86 19.46 29.97
N THR A 98 13.96 18.72 31.08
CA THR A 98 12.82 18.39 31.94
C THR A 98 12.95 18.97 33.34
N SER A 99 11.85 19.49 33.89
CA SER A 99 11.74 19.88 35.30
C SER A 99 10.42 19.37 35.90
N ALA A 100 10.46 18.85 37.13
CA ALA A 100 9.29 18.33 37.83
C ALA A 100 8.91 19.22 39.01
N SER A 101 7.61 19.55 39.14
CA SER A 101 7.06 20.29 40.28
C SER A 101 5.66 19.76 40.60
N GLY A 102 5.47 19.29 41.83
CA GLY A 102 4.25 18.58 42.22
C GLY A 102 4.00 17.38 41.31
N ASN A 103 2.81 17.32 40.69
CA ASN A 103 2.42 16.26 39.77
C ASN A 103 2.74 16.57 38.29
N THR A 104 3.40 17.69 37.98
CA THR A 104 3.62 18.11 36.60
C THR A 104 5.10 18.04 36.23
N VAL A 105 5.39 17.45 35.07
CA VAL A 105 6.70 17.53 34.40
C VAL A 105 6.59 18.54 33.26
N SER A 106 7.37 19.62 33.30
CA SER A 106 7.53 20.53 32.16
C SER A 106 8.74 20.10 31.34
N ALA A 107 8.54 19.96 30.02
CA ALA A 107 9.56 19.52 29.09
C ALA A 107 9.65 20.49 27.91
N SER A 108 10.86 20.87 27.52
CA SER A 108 11.12 21.71 26.34
C SER A 108 12.20 21.10 25.46
N ASN A 109 12.23 21.53 24.21
CA ASN A 109 13.23 21.07 23.25
C ASN A 109 14.67 21.27 23.72
N VAL A 110 15.56 20.42 23.21
CA VAL A 110 17.01 20.65 23.22
C VAL A 110 17.42 21.30 21.89
N ALA A 111 18.67 21.76 21.78
CA ALA A 111 19.10 22.63 20.67
C ALA A 111 18.88 22.03 19.26
N TRP A 112 18.85 20.70 19.12
CA TRP A 112 18.76 20.03 17.82
C TRP A 112 17.34 19.58 17.43
N ASN A 113 16.36 19.60 18.34
CA ASN A 113 14.99 19.14 18.04
C ASN A 113 13.90 20.19 18.25
N GLY A 114 14.26 21.46 18.47
CA GLY A 114 13.28 22.55 18.62
C GLY A 114 12.60 22.97 17.33
N ASN A 115 13.31 22.86 16.21
CA ASN A 115 12.81 23.34 14.92
C ASN A 115 11.84 22.32 14.29
N LEU A 116 10.55 22.45 14.56
CA LEU A 116 9.48 21.61 14.02
C LEU A 116 8.76 22.33 12.89
N ARG A 117 8.83 21.80 11.67
CA ARG A 117 8.01 22.27 10.53
C ARG A 117 6.55 21.83 10.69
N PRO A 118 5.59 22.42 9.96
CA PRO A 118 4.19 21.95 9.96
C PRO A 118 4.11 20.43 9.74
N GLY A 119 3.40 19.73 10.63
CA GLY A 119 3.25 18.28 10.65
C GLY A 119 4.47 17.49 11.16
N GLN A 120 5.59 18.14 11.47
CA GLN A 120 6.79 17.48 12.00
C GLN A 120 6.66 17.26 13.50
N SER A 121 7.19 16.12 13.96
CA SER A 121 7.24 15.78 15.38
C SER A 121 8.66 15.68 15.92
N ALA A 122 8.82 15.92 17.22
CA ALA A 122 9.97 15.52 18.01
C ALA A 122 9.50 14.57 19.11
N SER A 123 10.34 13.58 19.45
CA SER A 123 10.07 12.68 20.55
C SER A 123 11.13 12.80 21.64
N PHE A 124 10.66 12.77 22.89
CA PHE A 124 11.49 12.74 24.08
C PHE A 124 10.93 11.74 25.08
N GLY A 125 11.69 11.47 26.13
CA GLY A 125 11.17 10.64 27.20
C GLY A 125 11.88 10.86 28.52
N TYR A 126 11.30 10.26 29.57
CA TYR A 126 11.89 10.25 30.90
C TYR A 126 11.46 9.03 31.70
N GLN A 127 12.29 8.66 32.67
CA GLN A 127 12.01 7.62 33.64
C GLN A 127 11.49 8.25 34.93
N GLY A 128 10.42 7.67 35.49
CA GLY A 128 9.81 8.11 36.73
C GLY A 128 9.44 6.96 37.66
N THR A 129 9.03 7.31 38.88
CA THR A 129 8.52 6.39 39.89
C THR A 129 7.04 6.64 40.14
N HIS A 130 6.30 5.60 40.47
CA HIS A 130 4.89 5.71 40.85
C HIS A 130 4.60 4.80 42.05
N SER A 131 3.50 5.09 42.76
CA SER A 131 2.98 4.24 43.84
C SER A 131 1.54 3.83 43.53
N GLY A 132 1.20 2.58 43.83
CA GLY A 132 -0.12 2.04 43.51
C GLY A 132 -0.28 1.71 42.03
N ASN A 133 -1.47 1.95 41.48
CA ASN A 133 -1.74 1.70 40.06
C ASN A 133 -1.18 2.86 39.22
N PHE A 134 -0.43 2.52 38.18
CA PHE A 134 0.07 3.50 37.22
C PHE A 134 -1.07 3.96 36.31
N GLU A 135 -1.26 5.27 36.21
CA GLU A 135 -2.19 5.91 35.27
C GLU A 135 -1.38 6.69 34.24
N LEU A 136 -1.77 6.57 32.96
CA LEU A 136 -1.09 7.27 31.88
C LEU A 136 -1.31 8.79 32.03
N PRO A 137 -0.25 9.60 32.12
CA PRO A 137 -0.38 11.03 32.38
C PRO A 137 -0.91 11.79 31.16
N LEU A 138 -1.55 12.93 31.39
CA LEU A 138 -2.06 13.76 30.29
C LEU A 138 -0.99 14.74 29.80
N CYS A 139 -0.74 14.76 28.49
CA CYS A 139 0.08 15.82 27.89
C CYS A 139 -0.78 17.03 27.55
N SER A 140 -0.27 18.22 27.89
CA SER A 140 -0.92 19.51 27.65
C SER A 140 0.11 20.48 27.10
N THR A 141 -0.28 21.24 26.09
CA THR A 141 0.62 22.20 25.43
C THR A 141 0.35 23.61 25.98
N GLY A 142 1.42 24.35 26.31
CA GLY A 142 1.30 25.80 26.50
C GLY A 142 0.98 26.46 25.16
N SER A 143 0.21 27.55 25.16
CA SER A 143 0.01 28.34 23.94
C SER A 143 1.34 28.97 23.54
N VAL A 144 2.07 28.34 22.63
CA VAL A 144 3.23 28.96 21.98
C VAL A 144 2.72 30.08 21.08
N ASN A 145 2.94 31.32 21.51
CA ASN A 145 2.61 32.50 20.74
C ASN A 145 3.53 32.55 19.50
N PRO A 146 3.03 32.56 18.25
CA PRO A 146 3.88 32.87 17.10
C PRO A 146 4.43 34.28 17.31
N SER A 147 5.75 34.40 17.40
CA SER A 147 6.41 35.69 17.65
C SER A 147 6.00 36.73 16.59
N PRO A 148 5.51 37.93 16.98
CA PRO A 148 5.20 38.99 16.03
C PRO A 148 6.51 39.64 15.55
N THR A 149 6.77 39.56 14.24
CA THR A 149 7.84 40.33 13.60
C THR A 149 7.40 41.80 13.48
N LEU A 150 7.98 42.69 14.27
CA LEU A 150 7.98 44.14 14.11
C LEU A 150 9.38 44.62 14.52
N ALA A 151 10.12 45.52 13.87
CA ALA A 151 10.03 46.31 12.64
C ALA A 151 11.49 46.84 12.44
N PRO A 152 11.80 47.74 11.47
CA PRO A 152 13.15 47.91 10.90
C PRO A 152 14.15 48.53 11.88
N THR A 153 15.40 48.05 11.85
CA THR A 153 16.53 48.73 12.49
C THR A 153 17.00 49.90 11.62
N PRO A 154 17.35 51.08 12.20
CA PRO A 154 17.54 52.32 11.46
C PRO A 154 18.77 52.31 10.56
N ALA A 155 18.65 52.99 9.43
CA ALA A 155 19.77 53.38 8.57
C ALA A 155 20.83 54.17 9.37
N PRO A 156 22.13 53.89 9.19
CA PRO A 156 23.18 54.78 9.69
C PRO A 156 23.21 56.07 8.86
N THR A 157 23.15 57.19 9.57
CA THR A 157 23.33 58.57 9.09
C THR A 157 24.72 58.75 8.44
N PRO A 158 24.83 59.52 7.35
CA PRO A 158 26.10 59.76 6.66
C PRO A 158 26.90 60.94 7.26
N SER A 159 28.20 60.97 6.98
CA SER A 159 29.03 62.18 7.02
C SER A 159 29.97 62.19 5.79
N PRO A 160 30.30 63.37 5.23
CA PRO A 160 30.41 63.61 3.79
C PRO A 160 31.83 63.38 3.23
N THR A 161 32.02 63.33 1.90
CA THR A 161 32.32 64.52 1.06
C THR A 161 32.76 64.13 -0.38
N ASN A 162 32.31 64.96 -1.34
CA ASN A 162 32.86 65.31 -2.66
C ASN A 162 32.62 64.42 -3.91
N THR A 163 31.62 64.84 -4.72
CA THR A 163 31.65 65.31 -6.14
C THR A 163 32.77 64.82 -7.10
N PRO A 164 32.60 64.77 -8.45
CA PRO A 164 31.42 65.10 -9.29
C PRO A 164 31.07 64.13 -10.46
N THR A 165 29.78 64.19 -10.84
CA THR A 165 29.11 64.17 -12.18
C THR A 165 30.02 64.60 -13.37
N PRO A 166 29.91 64.08 -14.63
CA PRO A 166 28.71 64.19 -15.51
C PRO A 166 28.37 62.97 -16.40
N THR A 167 27.08 62.61 -16.53
CA THR A 167 26.08 63.01 -17.55
C THR A 167 26.26 62.31 -18.92
N PRO A 168 25.26 61.55 -19.40
CA PRO A 168 25.28 60.86 -20.68
C PRO A 168 24.93 61.83 -21.81
N THR A 169 25.56 61.65 -22.97
CA THR A 169 25.12 62.33 -24.20
C THR A 169 24.80 61.30 -25.27
N SER A 170 23.62 61.51 -25.83
CA SER A 170 22.93 60.86 -26.93
C SER A 170 23.71 60.91 -28.25
N VAL A 171 23.31 60.05 -29.20
CA VAL A 171 22.72 60.43 -30.51
C VAL A 171 22.80 59.21 -31.47
N PRO A 172 21.83 59.04 -32.39
CA PRO A 172 21.42 57.75 -32.95
C PRO A 172 21.89 57.52 -34.40
N THR A 173 21.39 56.42 -34.98
CA THR A 173 20.71 56.35 -36.29
C THR A 173 21.34 55.47 -37.40
N GLN A 174 20.45 54.63 -37.96
CA GLN A 174 20.29 54.17 -39.35
C GLN A 174 20.77 52.78 -39.81
N ALA A 175 19.75 52.06 -40.31
CA ALA A 175 19.69 50.91 -41.21
C ALA A 175 20.19 51.25 -42.65
N PRO A 176 19.99 50.45 -43.73
CA PRO A 176 19.57 49.03 -43.88
C PRO A 176 20.40 48.20 -44.92
N SER A 177 20.08 46.90 -45.04
CA SER A 177 20.05 46.05 -46.29
C SER A 177 21.36 45.58 -46.98
N PRO A 178 21.34 44.57 -47.90
CA PRO A 178 20.59 43.31 -47.98
C PRO A 178 21.49 42.06 -48.26
N THR A 179 20.84 40.88 -48.26
CA THR A 179 21.27 39.54 -48.72
C THR A 179 21.80 39.49 -50.17
N PRO A 180 22.58 38.45 -50.57
CA PRO A 180 21.93 37.31 -51.25
C PRO A 180 22.54 35.90 -51.01
N MET A 181 21.70 34.92 -51.31
CA MET A 181 21.79 33.44 -51.35
C MET A 181 22.23 32.97 -52.78
N PRO A 182 22.21 31.67 -53.17
CA PRO A 182 22.92 30.44 -52.74
C PRO A 182 23.79 29.85 -53.89
N THR A 183 24.54 28.75 -53.67
CA THR A 183 24.80 27.77 -54.76
C THR A 183 25.04 26.33 -54.26
N ALA A 184 24.81 25.39 -55.18
CA ALA A 184 24.43 23.99 -55.10
C ALA A 184 25.46 22.92 -54.66
N THR A 185 24.85 21.77 -54.32
CA THR A 185 25.30 20.37 -54.20
C THR A 185 26.23 19.85 -55.30
N PRO A 186 27.02 18.78 -55.04
CA PRO A 186 26.63 17.41 -55.46
C PRO A 186 26.95 16.31 -54.41
N SER A 187 26.02 15.39 -54.13
CA SER A 187 25.85 14.00 -54.63
C SER A 187 26.74 12.92 -53.96
N PRO A 188 26.17 11.81 -53.43
CA PRO A 188 26.88 10.77 -52.67
C PRO A 188 27.56 9.70 -53.55
N SER A 189 28.68 9.16 -53.05
CA SER A 189 29.49 8.09 -53.66
C SER A 189 29.12 6.72 -53.05
N PRO A 190 29.27 5.58 -53.77
CA PRO A 190 28.45 4.39 -53.56
C PRO A 190 28.97 3.41 -52.49
N THR A 191 27.99 2.73 -51.90
CA THR A 191 28.03 1.57 -51.00
C THR A 191 28.97 0.45 -51.46
N PRO A 192 29.85 -0.09 -50.59
CA PRO A 192 30.54 -1.34 -50.84
C PRO A 192 29.58 -2.54 -50.69
N ALA A 193 29.63 -3.44 -51.66
CA ALA A 193 28.87 -4.71 -51.69
C ALA A 193 29.27 -5.64 -50.52
N PRO A 194 28.34 -6.49 -50.03
CA PRO A 194 28.62 -7.39 -48.92
C PRO A 194 29.55 -8.53 -49.35
N THR A 195 30.68 -8.64 -48.65
CA THR A 195 31.61 -9.76 -48.77
C THR A 195 30.97 -11.02 -48.18
N VAL A 196 30.81 -12.04 -49.01
CA VAL A 196 30.34 -13.38 -48.61
C VAL A 196 31.44 -14.04 -47.78
N ALA A 197 31.20 -14.21 -46.48
CA ALA A 197 32.02 -15.02 -45.60
C ALA A 197 31.65 -16.51 -45.76
N PRO A 198 32.61 -17.43 -45.59
CA PRO A 198 32.54 -18.79 -46.13
C PRO A 198 31.47 -19.66 -45.44
N THR A 199 30.82 -20.48 -46.26
CA THR A 199 29.94 -21.59 -45.87
C THR A 199 30.67 -22.52 -44.90
N PRO A 200 30.13 -22.80 -43.70
CA PRO A 200 30.68 -23.87 -42.86
C PRO A 200 30.48 -25.21 -43.58
N GLU A 201 31.56 -25.97 -43.67
CA GLU A 201 31.60 -27.36 -44.14
C GLU A 201 30.58 -28.20 -43.36
N PRO A 202 29.87 -29.17 -44.01
CA PRO A 202 28.84 -29.94 -43.34
C PRO A 202 29.42 -30.73 -42.17
N THR A 203 29.08 -30.33 -40.94
CA THR A 203 29.33 -31.11 -39.74
C THR A 203 28.65 -32.46 -39.89
N GLN A 204 29.44 -33.54 -39.90
CA GLN A 204 28.90 -34.90 -39.92
C GLN A 204 27.94 -35.08 -38.73
N VAL A 205 26.71 -35.47 -39.03
CA VAL A 205 25.71 -35.87 -38.04
C VAL A 205 26.32 -36.99 -37.20
N PRO A 206 26.47 -36.84 -35.87
CA PRO A 206 26.89 -37.97 -35.04
C PRO A 206 25.84 -39.07 -35.18
N THR A 207 26.31 -40.26 -35.58
CA THR A 207 25.51 -41.48 -35.58
C THR A 207 24.94 -41.69 -34.17
N PRO A 208 23.64 -41.99 -34.00
CA PRO A 208 23.10 -42.28 -32.67
C PRO A 208 23.84 -43.47 -32.07
N THR A 209 24.60 -43.21 -31.01
CA THR A 209 25.15 -44.26 -30.15
C THR A 209 23.98 -45.10 -29.63
N PRO A 210 24.03 -46.44 -29.71
CA PRO A 210 22.95 -47.29 -29.25
C PRO A 210 22.64 -47.00 -27.78
N THR A 211 21.38 -46.67 -27.49
CA THR A 211 20.84 -46.52 -26.14
C THR A 211 21.20 -47.77 -25.34
N PRO A 212 21.96 -47.67 -24.23
CA PRO A 212 22.18 -48.82 -23.36
C PRO A 212 20.83 -49.29 -22.82
N THR A 213 20.55 -50.59 -23.02
CA THR A 213 19.41 -51.29 -22.44
C THR A 213 19.36 -51.01 -20.94
N PRO A 214 18.18 -50.69 -20.36
CA PRO A 214 18.08 -50.43 -18.93
C PRO A 214 18.56 -51.64 -18.13
N THR A 215 19.66 -51.45 -17.40
CA THR A 215 20.09 -52.38 -16.35
C THR A 215 18.97 -52.44 -15.30
N PRO A 216 18.50 -53.64 -14.89
CA PRO A 216 17.47 -53.76 -13.87
C PRO A 216 17.93 -53.06 -12.59
N THR A 217 17.14 -52.09 -12.14
CA THR A 217 17.32 -51.40 -10.86
C THR A 217 17.40 -52.43 -9.74
N PRO A 218 18.44 -52.43 -8.90
CA PRO A 218 18.49 -53.32 -7.74
C PRO A 218 17.30 -53.02 -6.83
N THR A 219 16.56 -54.08 -6.49
CA THR A 219 15.50 -54.06 -5.48
C THR A 219 16.03 -53.40 -4.20
N PRO A 220 15.33 -52.40 -3.62
CA PRO A 220 15.78 -51.78 -2.39
C PRO A 220 15.83 -52.85 -1.28
N THR A 221 17.01 -53.02 -0.69
CA THR A 221 17.21 -53.79 0.53
C THR A 221 16.31 -53.18 1.62
N PRO A 222 15.55 -53.99 2.39
CA PRO A 222 14.70 -53.47 3.45
C PRO A 222 15.52 -52.67 4.46
N THR A 223 15.15 -51.41 4.63
CA THR A 223 15.68 -50.53 5.68
C THR A 223 15.42 -51.18 7.04
N PRO A 224 16.43 -51.31 7.93
CA PRO A 224 16.21 -51.84 9.27
C PRO A 224 15.19 -50.97 10.02
N THR A 225 14.19 -51.63 10.60
CA THR A 225 13.17 -51.04 11.46
C THR A 225 13.84 -50.20 12.55
N PRO A 226 13.44 -48.92 12.76
CA PRO A 226 14.00 -48.13 13.83
C PRO A 226 13.68 -48.76 15.19
N THR A 227 14.72 -48.97 15.99
CA THR A 227 14.62 -49.33 17.41
C THR A 227 13.72 -48.31 18.13
N PRO A 228 12.75 -48.73 18.97
CA PRO A 228 11.91 -47.79 19.71
C PRO A 228 12.77 -46.93 20.64
N THR A 229 12.81 -45.63 20.36
CA THR A 229 13.33 -44.60 21.26
C THR A 229 12.45 -44.55 22.51
N PRO A 230 13.02 -44.52 23.73
CA PRO A 230 12.22 -44.43 24.96
C PRO A 230 11.35 -43.17 24.96
N THR A 231 10.06 -43.38 25.22
CA THR A 231 9.05 -42.33 25.41
C THR A 231 9.53 -41.34 26.47
N PRO A 232 9.65 -40.03 26.18
CA PRO A 232 9.90 -39.04 27.21
C PRO A 232 8.72 -38.99 28.17
N THR A 233 9.02 -39.04 29.47
CA THR A 233 8.09 -38.82 30.58
C THR A 233 7.26 -37.56 30.33
N PRO A 234 5.93 -37.57 30.58
CA PRO A 234 5.08 -36.41 30.37
C PRO A 234 5.59 -35.22 31.18
N THR A 235 5.96 -34.16 30.46
CA THR A 235 6.22 -32.85 31.07
C THR A 235 4.87 -32.31 31.57
N PRO A 236 4.77 -31.78 32.80
CA PRO A 236 3.52 -31.25 33.32
C PRO A 236 2.97 -30.19 32.35
N THR A 237 1.69 -30.37 31.98
CA THR A 237 0.92 -29.45 31.16
C THR A 237 1.07 -28.02 31.71
N PRO A 238 1.51 -27.04 30.91
CA PRO A 238 1.48 -25.65 31.34
C PRO A 238 0.02 -25.28 31.64
N THR A 239 -0.20 -24.73 32.83
CA THR A 239 -1.46 -24.10 33.24
C THR A 239 -1.96 -23.19 32.11
N PRO A 240 -3.26 -23.24 31.71
CA PRO A 240 -3.78 -22.36 30.68
C PRO A 240 -3.43 -20.91 31.05
N THR A 241 -2.60 -20.30 30.19
CA THR A 241 -2.36 -18.87 30.25
C THR A 241 -3.70 -18.18 29.96
N PRO A 242 -4.11 -17.17 30.74
CA PRO A 242 -5.36 -16.46 30.48
C PRO A 242 -5.38 -16.01 29.01
N THR A 243 -6.47 -16.38 28.32
CA THR A 243 -6.80 -15.90 26.98
C THR A 243 -6.55 -14.40 26.92
N PRO A 244 -5.76 -13.89 25.94
CA PRO A 244 -5.65 -12.44 25.78
C PRO A 244 -7.05 -11.86 25.62
N THR A 245 -7.38 -10.90 26.47
CA THR A 245 -8.55 -10.03 26.31
C THR A 245 -8.64 -9.57 24.85
N PRO A 246 -9.82 -9.57 24.20
CA PRO A 246 -9.96 -9.13 22.81
C PRO A 246 -9.23 -7.81 22.62
N THR A 247 -8.28 -7.83 21.68
CA THR A 247 -7.53 -6.64 21.31
C THR A 247 -8.54 -5.70 20.65
N SER A 248 -8.73 -4.53 21.26
CA SER A 248 -9.54 -3.46 20.69
C SER A 248 -9.10 -3.18 19.25
N ILE A 249 -10.09 -3.14 18.36
CA ILE A 249 -10.01 -2.78 16.94
C ILE A 249 -9.18 -1.50 16.76
N PRO A 250 -8.24 -1.43 15.80
CA PRO A 250 -7.71 -0.15 15.31
C PRO A 250 -8.84 0.62 14.62
N THR A 251 -9.25 1.73 15.21
CA THR A 251 -10.31 2.62 14.73
C THR A 251 -9.86 3.38 13.47
N ASP A 252 -10.01 2.79 12.29
CA ASP A 252 -9.82 3.49 10.99
C ASP A 252 -10.86 3.07 9.91
N LEU A 253 -12.05 2.62 10.33
CA LEU A 253 -13.26 2.85 9.53
C LEU A 253 -13.71 4.30 9.80
N PRO A 254 -14.32 5.02 8.84
CA PRO A 254 -14.91 6.32 9.12
C PRO A 254 -15.80 6.16 10.36
N ASN A 255 -15.77 7.08 11.32
CA ASN A 255 -16.75 7.11 12.42
C ASN A 255 -18.15 7.27 11.81
N GLY A 256 -18.79 6.16 11.48
CA GLY A 256 -20.20 5.99 11.19
C GLY A 256 -20.80 5.07 12.25
N GLU A 257 -22.10 5.22 12.49
CA GLU A 257 -22.81 4.44 13.51
C GLU A 257 -22.82 2.95 13.15
N ASP A 258 -22.45 2.09 14.10
CA ASP A 258 -22.61 0.64 13.98
C ASP A 258 -24.09 0.28 13.75
N LEU A 259 -24.35 -0.77 12.96
CA LEU A 259 -25.72 -1.28 12.79
C LEU A 259 -25.97 -2.43 13.75
N VAL A 260 -26.90 -2.25 14.69
CA VAL A 260 -27.44 -3.34 15.51
C VAL A 260 -28.77 -3.80 14.92
N VAL A 261 -28.86 -5.08 14.55
CA VAL A 261 -30.08 -5.72 14.07
C VAL A 261 -30.62 -6.63 15.16
N GLN A 262 -31.77 -6.26 15.72
CA GLN A 262 -32.54 -7.09 16.66
C GLN A 262 -33.44 -8.06 15.89
N GLU A 263 -33.95 -9.08 16.58
CA GLU A 263 -35.00 -9.91 16.05
C GLU A 263 -36.28 -9.11 15.76
N ASN A 264 -36.94 -9.42 14.64
CA ASN A 264 -38.11 -8.72 14.11
C ASN A 264 -37.90 -7.26 13.66
N ASP A 265 -36.67 -6.73 13.71
CA ASP A 265 -36.32 -5.43 13.12
C ASP A 265 -35.94 -5.58 11.63
N SER A 266 -35.91 -4.45 10.91
CA SER A 266 -35.42 -4.43 9.52
C SER A 266 -34.00 -4.98 9.45
N GLY A 267 -33.72 -5.80 8.44
CA GLY A 267 -32.47 -6.55 8.30
C GLY A 267 -32.48 -7.95 8.92
N PHE A 268 -33.43 -8.31 9.79
CA PHE A 268 -33.62 -9.68 10.26
C PHE A 268 -34.56 -10.44 9.32
N CYS A 269 -34.09 -11.52 8.69
CA CYS A 269 -34.87 -12.22 7.66
C CYS A 269 -35.63 -13.43 8.21
N ALA A 270 -34.94 -14.39 8.82
CA ALA A 270 -35.55 -15.62 9.28
C ALA A 270 -34.71 -16.33 10.35
N VAL A 271 -35.37 -17.18 11.14
CA VAL A 271 -34.75 -18.17 12.02
C VAL A 271 -35.41 -19.53 11.81
N ASP A 272 -34.61 -20.58 11.65
CA ASP A 272 -35.07 -21.98 11.63
C ASP A 272 -35.39 -22.46 13.06
N GLY A 273 -36.43 -21.88 13.66
CA GLY A 273 -36.81 -22.11 15.04
C GLY A 273 -37.87 -21.11 15.49
N SER A 274 -37.66 -20.45 16.62
CA SER A 274 -38.58 -19.44 17.15
C SER A 274 -37.86 -18.21 17.65
N ILE A 275 -38.59 -17.09 17.68
CA ILE A 275 -38.23 -15.95 18.52
C ILE A 275 -38.85 -16.17 19.88
N ASP A 276 -38.00 -16.34 20.90
CA ASP A 276 -38.39 -16.63 22.27
C ASP A 276 -38.12 -15.43 23.18
N SER A 277 -38.78 -15.41 24.35
CA SER A 277 -38.58 -14.38 25.39
C SER A 277 -38.57 -14.98 26.81
N ASN A 278 -38.41 -16.29 26.91
CA ASN A 278 -38.51 -17.06 28.16
C ASN A 278 -37.24 -16.99 29.04
N ASN A 279 -36.12 -16.48 28.52
CA ASN A 279 -34.87 -16.27 29.26
C ASN A 279 -34.56 -14.78 29.38
N GLY A 280 -34.61 -14.20 30.58
CA GLY A 280 -34.39 -12.76 30.76
C GLY A 280 -32.97 -12.29 30.40
N GLY A 281 -32.82 -10.99 30.09
CA GLY A 281 -31.54 -10.33 29.81
C GLY A 281 -31.23 -10.08 28.32
N PHE A 282 -32.14 -10.45 27.42
CA PHE A 282 -32.12 -10.06 26.00
C PHE A 282 -32.44 -8.57 25.82
N THR A 283 -32.14 -8.04 24.64
CA THR A 283 -32.53 -6.71 24.16
C THR A 283 -33.62 -6.86 23.07
N GLY A 284 -34.34 -5.79 22.73
CA GLY A 284 -35.46 -5.91 21.80
C GLY A 284 -36.69 -6.63 22.38
N SER A 285 -37.33 -7.44 21.55
CA SER A 285 -38.60 -8.15 21.80
C SER A 285 -38.42 -9.60 22.28
N GLY A 286 -37.25 -10.19 22.10
CA GLY A 286 -36.92 -11.59 22.35
C GLY A 286 -35.49 -11.93 21.95
N PHE A 287 -35.27 -13.15 21.50
CA PHE A 287 -34.01 -13.62 20.90
C PHE A 287 -34.31 -14.76 19.92
N ALA A 288 -33.44 -14.94 18.92
CA ALA A 288 -33.51 -16.05 17.99
C ALA A 288 -33.03 -17.36 18.64
N ASN A 289 -33.92 -18.34 18.67
CA ASN A 289 -33.69 -19.69 19.16
C ASN A 289 -33.84 -20.68 18.01
N THR A 290 -32.73 -21.17 17.47
CA THR A 290 -32.77 -22.18 16.41
C THR A 290 -33.23 -23.54 16.93
N THR A 291 -33.84 -24.32 16.06
CA THR A 291 -34.03 -25.76 16.27
C THR A 291 -32.67 -26.43 16.53
N ASN A 292 -32.63 -27.37 17.48
CA ASN A 292 -31.42 -28.14 17.77
C ASN A 292 -31.21 -29.18 16.66
N THR A 293 -30.68 -28.75 15.51
CA THR A 293 -30.36 -29.59 14.36
C THR A 293 -29.21 -28.97 13.59
N ASN A 294 -28.34 -29.80 13.00
CA ASN A 294 -27.26 -29.33 12.15
C ASN A 294 -27.83 -28.61 10.92
N GLY A 295 -27.29 -27.44 10.61
CA GLY A 295 -27.74 -26.60 9.51
C GLY A 295 -28.89 -25.65 9.83
N SER A 296 -29.55 -25.74 10.99
CA SER A 296 -30.54 -24.74 11.38
C SER A 296 -29.89 -23.36 11.48
N ALA A 297 -30.49 -22.36 10.85
CA ALA A 297 -29.84 -21.07 10.63
C ALA A 297 -30.66 -19.85 11.09
N ILE A 298 -29.96 -18.73 11.22
CA ILE A 298 -30.51 -17.38 11.31
C ILE A 298 -29.97 -16.59 10.12
N SER A 299 -30.81 -15.80 9.47
CA SER A 299 -30.44 -15.01 8.30
C SER A 299 -30.78 -13.53 8.46
N TRP A 300 -29.92 -12.69 7.91
CA TRP A 300 -30.03 -11.24 7.87
C TRP A 300 -29.72 -10.73 6.47
N GLN A 301 -30.26 -9.57 6.10
CA GLN A 301 -29.91 -8.88 4.87
C GLN A 301 -29.56 -7.42 5.17
N VAL A 302 -28.36 -7.02 4.76
CA VAL A 302 -27.87 -5.66 4.97
C VAL A 302 -27.32 -5.08 3.69
N LYS A 303 -27.40 -3.77 3.56
CA LYS A 303 -26.75 -3.04 2.48
C LYS A 303 -25.53 -2.31 3.03
N VAL A 304 -24.37 -2.58 2.45
CA VAL A 304 -23.13 -1.87 2.77
C VAL A 304 -22.69 -1.04 1.56
N GLU A 305 -22.21 0.17 1.83
CA GLU A 305 -21.69 1.07 0.80
C GLU A 305 -20.30 0.63 0.31
N TYR A 306 -19.50 0.04 1.21
CA TYR A 306 -18.12 -0.34 0.96
C TYR A 306 -17.98 -1.86 1.05
N ALA A 307 -17.30 -2.48 0.07
CA ALA A 307 -16.89 -3.88 0.18
C ALA A 307 -15.68 -3.97 1.12
N GLY A 308 -15.55 -5.05 1.87
CA GLY A 308 -14.38 -5.26 2.72
C GLY A 308 -14.68 -6.06 3.99
N PRO A 309 -13.69 -6.19 4.88
CA PRO A 309 -13.85 -6.87 6.14
C PRO A 309 -14.72 -6.06 7.09
N TYR A 310 -15.81 -6.65 7.57
CA TYR A 310 -16.63 -6.13 8.65
C TYR A 310 -16.53 -7.06 9.84
N GLN A 311 -16.46 -6.50 11.05
CA GLN A 311 -16.62 -7.28 12.26
C GLN A 311 -18.11 -7.46 12.55
N LEU A 312 -18.53 -8.72 12.61
CA LEU A 312 -19.84 -9.13 13.09
C LEU A 312 -19.72 -9.55 14.55
N GLU A 313 -20.52 -8.96 15.42
CA GLU A 313 -20.65 -9.38 16.81
C GLU A 313 -22.05 -9.96 17.05
N TRP A 314 -22.10 -11.20 17.52
CA TRP A 314 -23.35 -11.81 17.97
C TRP A 314 -23.42 -11.73 19.48
N ARG A 315 -24.44 -11.05 20.00
CA ARG A 315 -24.79 -11.16 21.41
C ARG A 315 -25.54 -12.47 21.62
N TYR A 316 -25.05 -13.32 22.51
CA TYR A 316 -25.58 -14.67 22.68
C TYR A 316 -25.63 -15.13 24.14
N ALA A 317 -26.47 -16.13 24.41
CA ALA A 317 -26.46 -16.92 25.64
C ALA A 317 -26.39 -18.41 25.33
N ASN A 318 -25.53 -19.14 26.02
CA ASN A 318 -25.38 -20.59 25.90
C ASN A 318 -25.36 -21.24 27.30
N GLY A 319 -26.52 -21.62 27.79
CA GLY A 319 -26.66 -22.30 29.08
C GLY A 319 -26.35 -23.80 29.05
N SER A 320 -25.87 -24.35 27.93
CA SER A 320 -25.48 -25.76 27.83
C SER A 320 -24.06 -26.00 28.38
N SER A 321 -23.63 -27.26 28.44
CA SER A 321 -22.28 -27.63 28.91
C SER A 321 -21.20 -27.57 27.82
N ASN A 322 -21.58 -27.44 26.55
CA ASN A 322 -20.69 -27.47 25.40
C ASN A 322 -20.72 -26.14 24.64
N SER A 323 -19.63 -25.82 23.95
CA SER A 323 -19.65 -24.72 22.97
C SER A 323 -20.51 -25.10 21.77
N ARG A 324 -21.33 -24.16 21.30
CA ARG A 324 -22.13 -24.30 20.07
C ARG A 324 -21.44 -23.54 18.95
N THR A 325 -21.18 -24.18 17.82
CA THR A 325 -20.41 -23.60 16.71
C THR A 325 -21.35 -23.24 15.56
N GLY A 326 -21.19 -22.04 15.01
CA GLY A 326 -21.91 -21.57 13.84
C GLY A 326 -20.97 -21.32 12.66
N LEU A 327 -21.39 -21.76 11.47
CA LEU A 327 -20.79 -21.40 10.20
C LEU A 327 -21.44 -20.11 9.71
N VAL A 328 -20.61 -19.11 9.37
CA VAL A 328 -21.06 -17.83 8.84
C VAL A 328 -20.85 -17.84 7.33
N SER A 329 -21.91 -17.60 6.58
CA SER A 329 -21.84 -17.45 5.13
C SER A 329 -22.37 -16.09 4.67
N ILE A 330 -21.70 -15.51 3.67
CA ILE A 330 -22.05 -14.26 3.02
C ILE A 330 -22.38 -14.57 1.56
N ASN A 331 -23.58 -14.22 1.11
CA ASN A 331 -24.03 -14.46 -0.28
C ASN A 331 -23.79 -15.92 -0.72
N ASP A 332 -24.23 -16.88 0.10
CA ASP A 332 -24.05 -18.33 -0.07
C ASP A 332 -22.58 -18.85 -0.02
N SER A 333 -21.60 -17.98 0.20
CA SER A 333 -20.19 -18.36 0.40
C SER A 333 -19.88 -18.52 1.89
N ALA A 334 -19.28 -19.64 2.31
CA ALA A 334 -18.85 -19.83 3.69
C ALA A 334 -17.59 -19.00 3.98
N GLU A 335 -17.68 -18.04 4.90
CA GLU A 335 -16.62 -17.05 5.16
C GLU A 335 -15.90 -17.29 6.50
N ALA A 336 -16.63 -17.67 7.56
CA ALA A 336 -16.05 -17.80 8.89
C ALA A 336 -16.73 -18.87 9.74
N THR A 337 -16.09 -19.21 10.86
CA THR A 337 -16.69 -20.02 11.92
C THR A 337 -16.63 -19.23 13.23
N VAL A 338 -17.76 -19.12 13.92
CA VAL A 338 -17.85 -18.51 15.25
C VAL A 338 -18.21 -19.58 16.27
N ASN A 339 -17.52 -19.56 17.41
CA ASN A 339 -17.82 -20.46 18.51
C ASN A 339 -18.59 -19.69 19.57
N PHE A 340 -19.60 -20.31 20.16
CA PHE A 340 -20.36 -19.77 21.28
C PHE A 340 -20.09 -20.65 22.51
N PRO A 341 -19.00 -20.40 23.27
CA PRO A 341 -18.73 -21.07 24.54
C PRO A 341 -19.91 -21.05 25.51
N THR A 342 -19.90 -21.92 26.53
CA THR A 342 -20.93 -21.86 27.58
C THR A 342 -20.86 -20.52 28.34
N THR A 343 -22.00 -19.88 28.51
CA THR A 343 -22.16 -18.70 29.39
C THR A 343 -22.59 -19.10 30.81
N GLY A 344 -22.73 -20.42 31.07
CA GLY A 344 -23.14 -20.98 32.36
C GLY A 344 -24.64 -20.88 32.66
N SER A 345 -25.39 -20.04 31.96
CA SER A 345 -26.85 -19.88 32.10
C SER A 345 -27.47 -19.28 30.84
N TRP A 346 -28.70 -19.68 30.49
CA TRP A 346 -29.46 -19.08 29.39
C TRP A 346 -29.88 -17.62 29.63
N THR A 347 -29.70 -17.11 30.85
CA THR A 347 -29.92 -15.69 31.21
C THR A 347 -28.63 -14.87 31.29
N SER A 348 -27.48 -15.49 30.98
CA SER A 348 -26.18 -14.83 30.96
C SER A 348 -25.76 -14.62 29.52
N TRP A 349 -25.72 -13.35 29.12
CA TRP A 349 -25.49 -12.91 27.75
C TRP A 349 -24.08 -12.31 27.62
N THR A 350 -23.39 -12.67 26.55
CA THR A 350 -22.08 -12.13 26.19
C THR A 350 -21.98 -11.96 24.68
N VAL A 351 -20.82 -11.56 24.17
CA VAL A 351 -20.59 -11.40 22.73
C VAL A 351 -19.49 -12.35 22.27
N ASP A 352 -19.65 -12.89 21.07
CA ASP A 352 -18.54 -13.44 20.29
C ASP A 352 -18.61 -12.86 18.88
N SER A 353 -17.50 -12.89 18.17
CA SER A 353 -17.37 -12.15 16.91
C SER A 353 -16.63 -12.94 15.84
N ALA A 354 -16.86 -12.56 14.59
CA ALA A 354 -16.08 -13.00 13.45
C ALA A 354 -15.90 -11.84 12.48
N VAL A 355 -14.76 -11.82 11.81
CA VAL A 355 -14.53 -10.91 10.68
C VAL A 355 -14.95 -11.64 9.42
N VAL A 356 -15.82 -11.01 8.61
CA VAL A 356 -16.28 -11.54 7.32
C VAL A 356 -16.14 -10.47 6.25
N ASN A 357 -15.98 -10.88 5.00
CA ASN A 357 -15.95 -9.94 3.89
C ASN A 357 -17.37 -9.71 3.37
N LEU A 358 -17.86 -8.47 3.47
CA LEU A 358 -19.09 -8.05 2.82
C LEU A 358 -18.76 -7.44 1.45
N THR A 359 -19.62 -7.67 0.47
CA THR A 359 -19.54 -7.02 -0.85
C THR A 359 -20.29 -5.69 -0.84
N SER A 360 -19.86 -4.69 -1.60
CA SER A 360 -20.61 -3.44 -1.73
C SER A 360 -21.99 -3.73 -2.36
N GLY A 361 -23.05 -3.20 -1.76
CA GLY A 361 -24.42 -3.52 -2.10
C GLY A 361 -25.09 -4.42 -1.06
N LEU A 362 -26.06 -5.22 -1.50
CA LEU A 362 -26.80 -6.13 -0.62
C LEU A 362 -25.94 -7.34 -0.26
N ASN A 363 -26.02 -7.77 1.00
CA ASN A 363 -25.38 -8.97 1.49
C ASN A 363 -26.37 -9.79 2.29
N ASP A 364 -26.47 -11.08 1.94
CA ASP A 364 -27.18 -12.09 2.71
C ASP A 364 -26.19 -12.70 3.71
N ILE A 365 -26.45 -12.49 5.00
CA ILE A 365 -25.64 -13.02 6.10
C ILE A 365 -26.41 -14.19 6.70
N VAL A 366 -25.80 -15.36 6.74
CA VAL A 366 -26.40 -16.56 7.34
C VAL A 366 -25.45 -17.13 8.40
N LEU A 367 -25.99 -17.38 9.59
CA LEU A 367 -25.33 -18.11 10.66
C LEU A 367 -26.01 -19.46 10.79
N ALA A 368 -25.34 -20.56 10.45
CA ALA A 368 -25.89 -21.91 10.46
C ALA A 368 -25.21 -22.79 11.51
N ALA A 369 -25.97 -23.56 12.29
CA ALA A 369 -25.41 -24.51 13.25
C ALA A 369 -24.54 -25.56 12.56
N SER A 370 -23.35 -25.84 13.07
CA SER A 370 -22.46 -26.88 12.51
C SER A 370 -22.63 -28.26 13.16
N LYS A 371 -23.57 -28.39 14.11
CA LYS A 371 -23.83 -29.62 14.89
C LYS A 371 -25.31 -29.76 15.21
N ASP A 372 -25.71 -30.98 15.56
CA ASP A 372 -27.10 -31.34 15.90
C ASP A 372 -27.63 -30.64 17.16
N GLU A 373 -26.77 -29.98 17.92
CA GLU A 373 -27.18 -29.22 19.10
C GLU A 373 -27.80 -27.87 18.75
N GLY A 374 -27.73 -27.38 17.50
CA GLY A 374 -28.21 -26.05 17.10
C GLY A 374 -27.26 -24.91 17.51
N LEU A 375 -27.67 -23.66 17.28
CA LEU A 375 -26.92 -22.46 17.71
C LEU A 375 -27.17 -22.13 19.18
N ALA A 376 -26.35 -21.24 19.75
CA ALA A 376 -26.71 -20.56 20.99
C ALA A 376 -27.97 -19.70 20.79
N ASN A 377 -28.58 -19.21 21.88
CA ASN A 377 -29.63 -18.20 21.76
C ASN A 377 -28.98 -16.91 21.30
N ILE A 378 -29.36 -16.39 20.13
CA ILE A 378 -28.78 -15.18 19.55
C ILE A 378 -29.74 -14.02 19.78
N ASP A 379 -29.29 -13.03 20.53
CA ASP A 379 -30.04 -11.82 20.85
C ASP A 379 -30.02 -10.82 19.70
N SER A 380 -28.82 -10.42 19.27
CA SER A 380 -28.64 -9.40 18.23
C SER A 380 -27.38 -9.65 17.41
N LEU A 381 -27.38 -9.09 16.21
CA LEU A 381 -26.21 -8.98 15.35
C LEU A 381 -25.80 -7.51 15.26
N THR A 382 -24.57 -7.20 15.65
CA THR A 382 -23.94 -5.90 15.41
C THR A 382 -22.97 -6.02 14.25
N ILE A 383 -23.09 -5.14 13.25
CA ILE A 383 -22.10 -4.98 12.19
C ILE A 383 -21.37 -3.66 12.43
N MET A 384 -20.08 -3.75 12.70
CA MET A 384 -19.27 -2.57 13.06
C MET A 384 -18.70 -1.88 11.83
N GLY A 385 -18.89 -0.56 11.71
CA GLY A 385 -18.36 0.24 10.62
C GLY A 385 -19.35 1.19 9.95
N ALA A 386 -18.84 2.08 9.09
CA ALA A 386 -19.65 3.06 8.37
C ALA A 386 -20.31 2.51 7.09
N GLY A 387 -21.34 3.22 6.62
CA GLY A 387 -21.99 2.94 5.34
C GLY A 387 -22.91 1.72 5.35
N ILE A 388 -23.37 1.30 6.52
CA ILE A 388 -24.21 0.11 6.71
C ILE A 388 -25.67 0.57 6.89
N SER A 389 -26.59 -0.15 6.28
CA SER A 389 -28.03 0.02 6.52
C SER A 389 -28.73 -1.32 6.51
N ALA A 390 -29.74 -1.48 7.35
CA ALA A 390 -30.64 -2.62 7.28
C ALA A 390 -31.37 -2.62 5.93
N SER A 391 -31.55 -3.81 5.34
CA SER A 391 -32.40 -4.00 4.17
C SER A 391 -33.62 -4.81 4.56
N ASP A 392 -34.77 -4.45 4.02
CA ASP A 392 -35.94 -5.31 4.14
C ASP A 392 -35.72 -6.54 3.26
N CYS A 393 -35.72 -7.71 3.88
CA CYS A 393 -35.50 -8.97 3.18
C CYS A 393 -36.59 -9.13 2.12
N ASP A 394 -36.20 -9.23 0.84
CA ASP A 394 -37.17 -9.36 -0.24
C ASP A 394 -38.03 -10.61 0.01
N SER A 395 -39.34 -10.40 0.01
CA SER A 395 -40.39 -11.39 0.26
C SER A 395 -40.51 -12.43 -0.87
N THR A 396 -39.40 -13.06 -1.26
CA THR A 396 -39.43 -14.29 -2.04
C THR A 396 -39.40 -15.48 -1.07
N PRO A 397 -40.51 -16.23 -0.92
CA PRO A 397 -40.55 -17.35 0.00
C PRO A 397 -39.56 -18.43 -0.45
N LEU A 398 -38.80 -18.93 0.52
CA LEU A 398 -37.95 -20.10 0.47
C LEU A 398 -38.57 -21.22 -0.41
N PRO A 399 -37.82 -21.85 -1.33
CA PRO A 399 -38.25 -23.16 -1.84
C PRO A 399 -38.32 -24.14 -0.65
N PRO A 400 -39.36 -24.97 -0.54
CA PRO A 400 -39.58 -25.79 0.63
C PRO A 400 -38.55 -26.92 0.76
N THR A 401 -38.24 -27.18 2.02
CA THR A 401 -37.43 -28.23 2.66
C THR A 401 -37.55 -29.63 2.01
N PRO A 402 -36.47 -30.44 2.02
CA PRO A 402 -36.53 -31.82 1.56
C PRO A 402 -37.17 -32.73 2.63
N GLU A 403 -38.08 -33.61 2.22
CA GLU A 403 -38.55 -34.73 3.06
C GLU A 403 -38.97 -35.92 2.16
N PRO A 404 -39.09 -37.16 2.68
CA PRO A 404 -37.99 -38.10 2.84
C PRO A 404 -38.10 -39.35 1.94
N SER A 405 -37.04 -40.16 2.00
CA SER A 405 -36.84 -41.51 1.46
C SER A 405 -38.12 -42.35 1.18
N ALA A 406 -38.24 -42.86 -0.05
CA ALA A 406 -38.97 -44.07 -0.37
C ALA A 406 -38.06 -45.04 -1.14
N SER A 407 -37.95 -46.26 -0.61
CA SER A 407 -37.20 -47.41 -1.13
C SER A 407 -37.75 -47.96 -2.46
N PRO A 408 -36.98 -48.83 -3.16
CA PRO A 408 -37.12 -49.10 -4.60
C PRO A 408 -37.93 -50.36 -4.92
N ASP A 409 -38.39 -50.48 -6.16
CA ASP A 409 -38.57 -51.77 -6.85
C ASP A 409 -38.56 -51.56 -8.38
N PRO A 410 -38.26 -52.57 -9.22
CA PRO A 410 -37.24 -52.47 -10.26
C PRO A 410 -37.92 -52.53 -11.62
N SER A 411 -37.14 -52.35 -12.70
CA SER A 411 -37.27 -53.08 -13.98
C SER A 411 -36.68 -52.25 -15.09
N ALA A 412 -35.46 -52.60 -15.51
CA ALA A 412 -35.06 -52.85 -16.89
C ALA A 412 -33.55 -52.67 -17.01
N GLU A 413 -32.87 -53.75 -17.39
CA GLU A 413 -31.44 -53.82 -17.70
C GLU A 413 -31.04 -52.83 -18.81
N PRO A 414 -29.78 -52.33 -18.80
CA PRO A 414 -29.13 -51.82 -19.99
C PRO A 414 -28.24 -52.90 -20.65
N SER A 415 -28.14 -52.87 -21.98
CA SER A 415 -27.10 -53.54 -22.76
C SER A 415 -26.42 -52.51 -23.68
N PRO A 416 -25.13 -52.69 -24.06
CA PRO A 416 -24.14 -51.62 -24.08
C PRO A 416 -23.89 -50.99 -25.47
N GLU A 417 -23.45 -49.73 -25.47
CA GLU A 417 -22.78 -49.11 -26.62
C GLU A 417 -21.25 -49.20 -26.50
N PRO A 418 -20.51 -49.32 -27.63
CA PRO A 418 -19.07 -49.53 -27.65
C PRO A 418 -18.26 -48.23 -27.64
N SER A 419 -17.08 -48.28 -27.02
CA SER A 419 -16.06 -47.21 -27.01
C SER A 419 -15.58 -46.80 -28.40
N PRO A 420 -15.28 -45.51 -28.65
CA PRO A 420 -14.49 -45.08 -29.79
C PRO A 420 -12.99 -44.95 -29.48
N ASN A 421 -12.21 -45.27 -30.50
CA ASN A 421 -10.74 -45.21 -30.60
C ASN A 421 -10.27 -43.75 -30.83
N PRO A 422 -9.06 -43.33 -30.39
CA PRO A 422 -8.60 -41.94 -30.52
C PRO A 422 -7.75 -41.77 -31.78
N THR A 423 -8.16 -40.90 -32.69
CA THR A 423 -7.29 -40.24 -33.70
C THR A 423 -8.11 -39.20 -34.44
N ASP A 424 -8.07 -37.95 -33.98
CA ASP A 424 -8.02 -36.73 -34.81
C ASP A 424 -7.95 -35.51 -33.88
N GLU A 425 -6.84 -34.80 -33.97
CA GLU A 425 -6.55 -33.54 -33.31
C GLU A 425 -7.16 -32.38 -34.13
N PRO A 426 -7.97 -31.46 -33.57
CA PRO A 426 -8.35 -30.26 -34.28
C PRO A 426 -7.44 -29.09 -33.90
N THR A 427 -6.86 -28.49 -34.94
CA THR A 427 -6.21 -27.17 -34.93
C THR A 427 -7.12 -26.10 -34.30
N PRO A 428 -6.65 -25.25 -33.38
CA PRO A 428 -7.48 -24.25 -32.74
C PRO A 428 -7.74 -23.04 -33.66
N THR A 429 -9.01 -22.72 -33.85
CA THR A 429 -9.49 -21.45 -34.41
C THR A 429 -9.31 -20.34 -33.36
N PRO A 430 -8.79 -19.14 -33.70
CA PRO A 430 -8.64 -18.08 -32.72
C PRO A 430 -10.00 -17.51 -32.32
N SER A 431 -10.36 -17.62 -31.04
CA SER A 431 -11.50 -16.90 -30.45
C SER A 431 -11.11 -15.43 -30.31
N SER A 432 -11.95 -14.53 -30.84
CA SER A 432 -11.77 -13.08 -30.83
C SER A 432 -12.50 -12.40 -29.67
N GLU A 433 -12.63 -13.07 -28.54
CA GLU A 433 -13.22 -12.49 -27.33
C GLU A 433 -12.09 -11.94 -26.44
N PRO A 434 -12.10 -10.65 -26.09
CA PRO A 434 -11.04 -10.07 -25.27
C PRO A 434 -11.04 -10.75 -23.90
N THR A 435 -9.89 -11.29 -23.51
CA THR A 435 -9.68 -11.85 -22.17
C THR A 435 -9.91 -10.75 -21.13
N VAL A 436 -10.89 -10.99 -20.25
CA VAL A 436 -11.27 -10.10 -19.15
C VAL A 436 -10.04 -9.85 -18.24
N PRO A 437 -9.76 -8.61 -17.82
CA PRO A 437 -8.63 -8.29 -16.95
C PRO A 437 -8.77 -8.95 -15.56
N PRO A 438 -7.65 -9.09 -14.81
CA PRO A 438 -7.65 -9.69 -13.47
C PRO A 438 -8.62 -8.98 -12.52
N ALA A 439 -9.09 -9.72 -11.50
CA ALA A 439 -9.93 -9.18 -10.43
C ALA A 439 -9.27 -7.91 -9.84
N ASP A 440 -10.07 -6.89 -9.53
CA ASP A 440 -9.54 -5.66 -8.94
C ASP A 440 -9.02 -5.96 -7.53
N ASN A 441 -7.71 -6.18 -7.41
CA ASN A 441 -7.04 -6.23 -6.12
C ASN A 441 -7.28 -4.93 -5.35
N GLU A 442 -7.42 -5.02 -4.04
CA GLU A 442 -7.62 -3.85 -3.19
C GLU A 442 -6.42 -2.89 -3.28
N LEU A 443 -6.69 -1.59 -3.43
CA LEU A 443 -5.67 -0.56 -3.32
C LEU A 443 -5.28 -0.37 -1.85
N VAL A 444 -4.10 -0.86 -1.48
CA VAL A 444 -3.50 -0.64 -0.16
C VAL A 444 -2.21 0.17 -0.28
N GLY A 445 -1.90 0.97 0.74
CA GLY A 445 -0.65 1.72 0.80
C GLY A 445 -0.80 3.22 0.56
N TRP A 446 0.31 3.88 0.26
CA TRP A 446 0.37 5.34 0.19
C TRP A 446 -0.52 5.94 -0.91
N ALA A 447 -0.83 5.21 -1.99
CA ALA A 447 -1.78 5.70 -3.01
C ALA A 447 -3.26 5.59 -2.58
N ALA A 448 -3.55 4.90 -1.47
CA ALA A 448 -4.89 4.82 -0.87
C ALA A 448 -5.20 6.02 0.05
N MET A 449 -4.20 6.85 0.36
CA MET A 449 -4.32 7.89 1.37
C MET A 449 -5.36 8.97 1.00
N PRO A 450 -6.02 9.60 2.00
CA PRO A 450 -7.00 10.66 1.79
C PRO A 450 -6.48 11.87 0.99
N GLU A 451 -5.17 12.13 0.98
CA GLU A 451 -4.56 13.15 0.13
C GLU A 451 -4.77 12.89 -1.38
N CYS A 452 -5.07 11.65 -1.77
CA CYS A 452 -5.45 11.27 -3.13
C CYS A 452 -6.95 11.39 -3.42
N GLY A 453 -7.75 11.70 -2.40
CA GLY A 453 -9.19 11.71 -2.43
C GLY A 453 -9.78 10.75 -1.38
N PRO A 454 -11.08 10.82 -1.10
CA PRO A 454 -11.74 10.00 -0.07
C PRO A 454 -11.63 8.49 -0.33
N ASN A 455 -11.45 8.09 -1.60
CA ASN A 455 -11.30 6.70 -2.02
C ASN A 455 -9.87 6.40 -2.53
N GLY A 456 -8.89 7.23 -2.13
CA GLY A 456 -7.53 7.16 -2.65
C GLY A 456 -7.46 7.40 -4.17
N THR A 457 -6.51 6.71 -4.82
CA THR A 457 -6.28 6.80 -6.27
C THR A 457 -7.36 6.03 -7.04
N THR A 458 -8.18 6.76 -7.80
CA THR A 458 -9.33 6.24 -8.55
C THR A 458 -9.13 6.23 -10.08
N GLY A 459 -8.06 6.86 -10.56
CA GLY A 459 -7.72 6.92 -11.97
C GLY A 459 -8.80 7.59 -12.82
N GLY A 460 -9.19 6.93 -13.91
CA GLY A 460 -10.27 7.34 -14.80
C GLY A 460 -11.68 7.15 -14.22
N GLY A 461 -11.81 6.55 -13.03
CA GLY A 461 -13.08 6.24 -12.40
C GLY A 461 -13.99 5.39 -13.29
N ASN A 462 -15.26 5.77 -13.38
CA ASN A 462 -16.30 5.03 -14.13
C ASN A 462 -16.42 5.49 -15.60
N ALA A 463 -15.39 6.14 -16.15
CA ALA A 463 -15.41 6.54 -17.56
C ALA A 463 -15.54 5.30 -18.45
N THR A 464 -16.35 5.39 -19.50
CA THR A 464 -16.52 4.30 -20.46
C THR A 464 -15.17 3.90 -21.06
N PRO A 465 -14.77 2.62 -21.00
CA PRO A 465 -13.49 2.19 -21.53
C PRO A 465 -13.36 2.44 -23.03
N ILE A 466 -12.18 2.91 -23.44
CA ILE A 466 -11.77 2.95 -24.85
C ILE A 466 -10.59 2.01 -25.07
N THR A 467 -10.53 1.38 -26.25
CA THR A 467 -9.39 0.52 -26.60
C THR A 467 -8.42 1.26 -27.53
N VAL A 468 -7.13 1.17 -27.22
CA VAL A 468 -6.02 1.69 -28.02
C VAL A 468 -5.13 0.53 -28.48
N THR A 469 -4.70 0.57 -29.73
CA THR A 469 -3.95 -0.50 -30.39
C THR A 469 -2.68 0.00 -31.08
N ASP A 470 -2.46 1.31 -31.07
CA ASP A 470 -1.30 1.94 -31.69
C ASP A 470 -0.83 3.20 -30.94
N THR A 471 0.32 3.72 -31.33
CA THR A 471 0.94 4.89 -30.69
C THR A 471 0.06 6.14 -30.80
N ALA A 472 -0.68 6.30 -31.90
CA ALA A 472 -1.47 7.50 -32.15
C ALA A 472 -2.72 7.53 -31.24
N SER A 473 -3.44 6.42 -31.16
CA SER A 473 -4.61 6.24 -30.29
C SER A 473 -4.23 6.32 -28.81
N LEU A 474 -3.13 5.68 -28.38
CA LEU A 474 -2.62 5.80 -27.01
C LEU A 474 -2.26 7.25 -26.68
N LYS A 475 -1.56 7.95 -27.58
CA LYS A 475 -1.23 9.36 -27.38
C LYS A 475 -2.47 10.23 -27.31
N ALA A 476 -3.48 9.99 -28.14
CA ALA A 476 -4.73 10.76 -28.13
C ALA A 476 -5.49 10.56 -26.81
N ALA A 477 -5.68 9.31 -26.38
CA ALA A 477 -6.34 8.95 -25.12
C ALA A 477 -5.65 9.59 -23.90
N MET A 478 -4.32 9.47 -23.83
CA MET A 478 -3.54 10.06 -22.74
C MET A 478 -3.55 11.59 -22.76
N ASN A 479 -3.72 12.22 -23.93
CA ASN A 479 -3.83 13.68 -24.05
C ASN A 479 -5.20 14.25 -23.68
N SER A 480 -6.23 13.41 -23.53
CA SER A 480 -7.56 13.88 -23.18
C SER A 480 -7.56 14.59 -21.82
N SER A 481 -8.26 15.73 -21.76
CA SER A 481 -8.54 16.44 -20.51
C SER A 481 -9.56 15.70 -19.64
N GLU A 482 -10.42 14.90 -20.26
CA GLU A 482 -11.46 14.13 -19.56
C GLU A 482 -10.85 12.94 -18.82
N PRO A 483 -11.49 12.46 -17.74
CA PRO A 483 -11.20 11.14 -17.19
C PRO A 483 -11.30 10.05 -18.27
N GLN A 484 -10.37 9.09 -18.26
CA GLN A 484 -10.35 8.01 -19.26
C GLN A 484 -10.01 6.68 -18.60
N VAL A 485 -10.76 5.64 -18.96
CA VAL A 485 -10.35 4.23 -18.82
C VAL A 485 -9.88 3.76 -20.18
N ILE A 486 -8.63 3.30 -20.26
CA ILE A 486 -7.90 3.04 -21.50
C ILE A 486 -7.44 1.59 -21.48
N TYR A 487 -8.06 0.76 -22.32
CA TYR A 487 -7.60 -0.58 -22.61
C TYR A 487 -6.46 -0.53 -23.63
N VAL A 488 -5.27 -0.92 -23.19
CA VAL A 488 -4.08 -1.04 -24.05
C VAL A 488 -4.06 -2.46 -24.59
N SER A 489 -4.16 -2.62 -25.90
CA SER A 489 -4.23 -3.95 -26.54
C SER A 489 -3.02 -4.20 -27.42
N GLY A 490 -2.29 -5.29 -27.11
CA GLY A 490 -1.11 -5.70 -27.84
C GLY A 490 0.10 -4.78 -27.66
N ARG A 491 1.04 -4.86 -28.61
CA ARG A 491 2.36 -4.22 -28.50
C ARG A 491 2.38 -2.84 -29.16
N ILE A 492 2.53 -1.79 -28.35
CA ILE A 492 2.52 -0.39 -28.77
C ILE A 492 3.87 0.27 -28.51
N LYS A 493 4.42 0.93 -29.52
CA LYS A 493 5.59 1.79 -29.31
C LYS A 493 5.20 3.01 -28.51
N THR A 494 5.94 3.31 -27.45
CA THR A 494 5.78 4.51 -26.65
C THR A 494 5.71 5.79 -27.50
N PRO A 495 4.79 6.72 -27.21
CA PRO A 495 4.84 8.08 -27.75
C PRO A 495 5.83 8.99 -26.99
N GLY A 496 6.59 8.45 -26.03
CA GLY A 496 7.38 9.17 -25.04
C GLY A 496 6.63 9.40 -23.73
N ASN A 497 7.13 10.31 -22.91
CA ASN A 497 6.57 10.58 -21.58
C ASN A 497 5.19 11.24 -21.64
N PHE A 498 4.33 10.85 -20.70
CA PHE A 498 3.00 11.40 -20.50
C PHE A 498 3.05 12.47 -19.41
N SER A 499 3.25 13.72 -19.82
CA SER A 499 3.33 14.86 -18.90
C SER A 499 1.97 15.47 -18.56
N GLY A 500 1.72 15.81 -17.30
CA GLY A 500 0.56 16.59 -16.85
C GLY A 500 -0.76 15.83 -16.88
N ARG A 501 -0.72 14.49 -16.82
CA ARG A 501 -1.91 13.66 -17.00
C ARG A 501 -2.67 13.52 -15.71
N LYS A 502 -3.99 13.66 -15.80
CA LYS A 502 -4.88 13.51 -14.65
C LYS A 502 -6.01 12.53 -14.94
N ASN A 503 -6.39 11.77 -13.93
CA ASN A 503 -7.58 10.91 -13.93
C ASN A 503 -7.54 9.90 -15.09
N LYS A 504 -6.53 9.04 -15.10
CA LYS A 504 -6.35 8.03 -16.15
C LYS A 504 -6.26 6.66 -15.52
N THR A 505 -6.93 5.69 -16.12
CA THR A 505 -6.74 4.26 -15.83
C THR A 505 -6.26 3.61 -17.11
N LEU A 506 -5.08 3.00 -17.10
CA LEU A 506 -4.57 2.18 -18.20
C LEU A 506 -4.64 0.73 -17.75
N ILE A 507 -5.30 -0.13 -18.52
CA ILE A 507 -5.39 -1.57 -18.23
C ILE A 507 -4.95 -2.30 -19.48
N GLY A 508 -3.98 -3.20 -19.35
CA GLY A 508 -3.55 -4.03 -20.45
C GLY A 508 -4.50 -5.20 -20.70
N ILE A 509 -4.74 -5.47 -21.98
CA ILE A 509 -5.47 -6.63 -22.49
C ILE A 509 -4.68 -7.22 -23.66
N ASN A 510 -4.94 -8.49 -24.01
CA ASN A 510 -4.36 -9.15 -25.19
C ASN A 510 -2.82 -9.00 -25.27
N ASN A 511 -2.11 -9.34 -24.19
CA ASN A 511 -0.65 -9.21 -24.08
C ASN A 511 -0.14 -7.76 -24.31
N ALA A 512 -0.67 -6.83 -23.54
CA ALA A 512 -0.34 -5.41 -23.65
C ALA A 512 1.14 -5.15 -23.32
N GLU A 513 1.84 -4.51 -24.26
CA GLU A 513 3.24 -4.09 -24.07
C GLU A 513 3.43 -2.66 -24.56
N ILE A 514 3.99 -1.79 -23.72
CA ILE A 514 4.45 -0.46 -24.10
C ILE A 514 5.99 -0.47 -24.10
N TYR A 515 6.59 -0.37 -25.28
CA TYR A 515 8.04 -0.51 -25.44
C TYR A 515 8.73 0.78 -25.90
N GLY A 516 10.02 0.91 -25.60
CA GLY A 516 10.88 2.04 -25.99
C GLY A 516 11.08 3.11 -24.91
N GLY A 517 10.58 2.87 -23.68
CA GLY A 517 10.67 3.78 -22.54
C GLY A 517 9.53 4.81 -22.48
N SER A 518 8.89 4.92 -21.33
CA SER A 518 7.84 5.91 -21.09
C SER A 518 7.83 6.36 -19.64
N GLY A 519 6.89 7.22 -19.27
CA GLY A 519 6.76 7.61 -17.88
C GLY A 519 5.64 8.61 -17.65
N LEU A 520 5.24 8.74 -16.39
CA LEU A 520 4.30 9.73 -15.92
C LEU A 520 5.06 10.89 -15.29
N VAL A 521 4.95 12.06 -15.89
CA VAL A 521 5.64 13.27 -15.43
C VAL A 521 4.58 14.26 -14.97
N VAL A 522 4.68 14.75 -13.74
CA VAL A 522 3.69 15.65 -13.12
C VAL A 522 2.24 15.17 -13.33
N ALA A 523 2.05 13.84 -13.27
CA ALA A 523 0.75 13.21 -13.37
C ALA A 523 0.08 13.13 -12.00
N HIS A 524 -1.24 13.02 -11.98
CA HIS A 524 -2.00 12.93 -10.74
C HIS A 524 -3.20 12.00 -10.89
N ASN A 525 -3.46 11.14 -9.91
CA ASN A 525 -4.58 10.21 -9.91
C ASN A 525 -4.57 9.32 -11.17
N VAL A 526 -3.58 8.42 -11.24
CA VAL A 526 -3.38 7.51 -12.37
C VAL A 526 -3.23 6.08 -11.90
N ILE A 527 -3.99 5.18 -12.52
CA ILE A 527 -3.90 3.74 -12.34
C ILE A 527 -3.27 3.12 -13.58
N VAL A 528 -2.32 2.22 -13.40
CA VAL A 528 -1.69 1.42 -14.47
C VAL A 528 -1.73 -0.05 -14.06
N LYS A 529 -2.46 -0.88 -14.82
CA LYS A 529 -2.61 -2.30 -14.54
C LYS A 529 -2.28 -3.17 -15.73
N ASN A 530 -1.76 -4.36 -15.48
CA ASN A 530 -1.63 -5.44 -16.45
C ASN A 530 -0.85 -5.09 -17.74
N ILE A 531 0.18 -4.24 -17.65
CA ILE A 531 0.97 -3.82 -18.82
C ILE A 531 2.43 -4.17 -18.63
N LYS A 532 3.05 -4.71 -19.68
CA LYS A 532 4.49 -4.87 -19.77
C LYS A 532 5.15 -3.61 -20.31
N PHE A 533 6.15 -3.10 -19.61
CA PHE A 533 7.03 -2.01 -20.03
C PHE A 533 8.42 -2.54 -20.34
N SER A 534 8.93 -2.27 -21.54
CA SER A 534 10.15 -2.92 -22.04
C SER A 534 11.05 -2.00 -22.86
N ASP A 535 12.32 -2.42 -22.99
CA ASP A 535 13.32 -1.86 -23.91
C ASP A 535 13.42 -0.32 -23.84
N GLY A 536 13.42 0.21 -22.60
CA GLY A 536 13.61 1.63 -22.35
C GLY A 536 15.02 2.09 -22.74
N SER A 537 15.15 3.16 -23.51
CA SER A 537 16.47 3.78 -23.77
C SER A 537 17.05 4.48 -22.53
N ASN A 538 16.19 4.75 -21.54
CA ASN A 538 16.55 5.07 -20.17
C ASN A 538 15.87 4.04 -19.28
N ASP A 539 14.80 4.44 -18.57
CA ASP A 539 13.98 3.52 -17.80
C ASP A 539 12.92 2.85 -18.68
N SER A 540 12.51 1.63 -18.33
CA SER A 540 11.36 0.99 -18.98
C SER A 540 10.09 1.80 -18.71
N PHE A 541 9.93 2.26 -17.47
CA PHE A 541 8.93 3.24 -17.07
C PHE A 541 9.50 4.19 -16.00
N GLY A 542 8.99 5.42 -15.90
CA GLY A 542 9.45 6.35 -14.86
C GLY A 542 8.33 7.22 -14.31
N LEU A 543 8.45 7.60 -13.04
CA LEU A 543 7.60 8.57 -12.36
C LEU A 543 8.44 9.79 -11.96
N SER A 544 8.00 10.99 -12.34
CA SER A 544 8.70 12.22 -12.00
C SER A 544 7.73 13.33 -11.60
N GLY A 545 7.79 13.79 -10.35
CA GLY A 545 6.89 14.81 -9.79
C GLY A 545 5.41 14.43 -9.84
N SER A 546 5.09 13.14 -9.95
CA SER A 546 3.72 12.63 -10.05
C SER A 546 3.16 12.29 -8.67
N THR A 547 1.85 12.30 -8.48
CA THR A 547 1.24 11.94 -7.20
C THR A 547 0.00 11.08 -7.35
N CYS A 548 -0.33 10.26 -6.35
CA CYS A 548 -1.53 9.42 -6.37
C CYS A 548 -1.52 8.48 -7.57
N ILE A 549 -0.55 7.58 -7.54
CA ILE A 549 -0.27 6.65 -8.64
C ILE A 549 -0.38 5.23 -8.10
N TRP A 550 -1.16 4.39 -8.76
CA TRP A 550 -1.23 2.97 -8.46
C TRP A 550 -0.78 2.16 -9.67
N ILE A 551 0.26 1.36 -9.47
CA ILE A 551 0.80 0.43 -10.45
C ILE A 551 0.55 -0.97 -9.92
N ASP A 552 -0.16 -1.79 -10.67
CA ASP A 552 -0.55 -3.14 -10.23
C ASP A 552 -0.38 -4.16 -11.37
N HIS A 553 0.07 -5.38 -11.08
CA HIS A 553 0.21 -6.44 -12.09
C HIS A 553 0.99 -6.02 -13.36
N CYS A 554 2.02 -5.18 -13.21
CA CYS A 554 2.83 -4.75 -14.35
C CYS A 554 4.14 -5.52 -14.42
N GLU A 555 4.71 -5.62 -15.62
CA GLU A 555 6.09 -6.09 -15.80
C GLU A 555 7.00 -4.95 -16.23
N PHE A 556 8.20 -4.86 -15.66
CA PHE A 556 9.23 -3.90 -16.06
C PHE A 556 10.51 -4.65 -16.44
N VAL A 557 10.92 -4.48 -17.70
CA VAL A 557 11.90 -5.37 -18.33
C VAL A 557 12.95 -4.58 -19.11
N ASP A 558 14.22 -4.97 -18.94
CA ASP A 558 15.35 -4.55 -19.79
C ASP A 558 15.47 -3.03 -20.02
N GLY A 559 15.29 -2.22 -18.97
CA GLY A 559 15.61 -0.79 -19.02
C GLY A 559 17.12 -0.57 -19.22
N SER A 560 17.52 0.44 -19.98
CA SER A 560 18.95 0.71 -20.19
C SER A 560 19.63 1.29 -18.93
N ASP A 561 18.88 1.98 -18.05
CA ASP A 561 19.34 2.42 -16.73
C ASP A 561 18.56 1.73 -15.59
N GLY A 562 17.36 2.23 -15.25
CA GLY A 562 16.44 1.59 -14.30
C GLY A 562 15.28 0.85 -15.00
N ASN A 563 14.55 0.02 -14.26
CA ASN A 563 13.28 -0.52 -14.75
C ASN A 563 12.12 0.45 -14.42
N LEU A 564 12.09 0.95 -13.18
CA LEU A 564 11.09 1.91 -12.70
C LEU A 564 11.72 2.93 -11.74
N ASP A 565 12.10 4.10 -12.23
CA ASP A 565 12.62 5.18 -11.38
C ASP A 565 11.51 6.14 -10.93
N ILE A 566 11.59 6.62 -9.68
CA ILE A 566 10.60 7.42 -8.97
C ILE A 566 11.32 8.63 -8.37
N VAL A 567 11.13 9.82 -8.95
CA VAL A 567 12.02 10.97 -8.67
C VAL A 567 11.28 12.30 -8.61
N ASN A 568 12.01 13.36 -8.25
CA ASN A 568 11.58 14.77 -8.33
C ASN A 568 10.29 15.06 -7.55
N GLY A 569 10.21 14.58 -6.32
CA GLY A 569 9.09 14.79 -5.42
C GLY A 569 7.83 14.04 -5.83
N THR A 570 8.00 12.89 -6.52
CA THR A 570 6.91 11.94 -6.70
C THR A 570 6.46 11.42 -5.33
N ASP A 571 5.16 11.30 -5.10
CA ASP A 571 4.63 11.02 -3.77
C ASP A 571 3.31 10.24 -3.83
N LEU A 572 2.95 9.54 -2.74
CA LEU A 572 1.69 8.80 -2.64
C LEU A 572 1.52 7.76 -3.76
N VAL A 573 2.43 6.78 -3.78
CA VAL A 573 2.45 5.74 -4.81
C VAL A 573 2.34 4.36 -4.18
N THR A 574 1.51 3.49 -4.76
CA THR A 574 1.51 2.05 -4.48
C THR A 574 1.95 1.30 -5.72
N ILE A 575 2.91 0.39 -5.56
CA ILE A 575 3.29 -0.60 -6.55
C ILE A 575 3.00 -1.97 -5.97
N SER A 576 2.09 -2.70 -6.58
CA SER A 576 1.60 -3.99 -6.11
C SER A 576 1.67 -5.06 -7.19
N TRP A 577 1.87 -6.32 -6.79
CA TRP A 577 1.79 -7.50 -7.67
C TRP A 577 2.57 -7.37 -8.98
N SER A 578 3.65 -6.58 -9.00
CA SER A 578 4.39 -6.26 -10.21
C SER A 578 5.72 -6.98 -10.25
N ARG A 579 6.22 -7.25 -11.45
CA ARG A 579 7.44 -8.04 -11.66
C ARG A 579 8.52 -7.23 -12.36
N PHE A 580 9.74 -7.33 -11.85
CA PHE A 580 10.93 -6.67 -12.37
C PHE A 580 11.96 -7.72 -12.77
N TYR A 581 12.48 -7.66 -13.99
CA TYR A 581 13.54 -8.57 -14.42
C TYR A 581 14.39 -8.00 -15.56
N TYR A 582 15.57 -8.58 -15.72
CA TYR A 582 16.44 -8.39 -16.87
C TYR A 582 16.62 -9.73 -17.56
N THR A 583 16.54 -9.76 -18.88
CA THR A 583 16.73 -10.96 -19.68
C THR A 583 18.18 -11.14 -20.13
N ARG A 584 18.99 -10.08 -20.03
CA ARG A 584 20.38 -10.02 -20.51
C ARG A 584 21.24 -9.15 -19.61
N GLY A 585 22.50 -9.56 -19.42
CA GLY A 585 23.46 -8.82 -18.62
C GLY A 585 24.00 -7.59 -19.33
N HIS A 586 23.99 -6.44 -18.65
CA HIS A 586 24.73 -5.24 -19.03
C HIS A 586 25.11 -4.43 -17.78
N GLY A 587 25.84 -3.33 -17.95
CA GLY A 587 26.42 -2.58 -16.82
C GLY A 587 25.41 -1.95 -15.85
N HIS A 588 24.14 -1.81 -16.25
CA HIS A 588 23.07 -1.12 -15.53
C HIS A 588 21.84 -2.03 -15.44
N MET A 589 21.84 -2.96 -14.49
CA MET A 589 20.73 -3.87 -14.21
C MET A 589 20.02 -3.46 -12.91
N LEU A 590 19.44 -2.27 -12.92
CA LEU A 590 18.91 -1.58 -11.75
C LEU A 590 17.38 -1.67 -11.75
N ALA A 591 16.75 -1.96 -10.62
CA ALA A 591 15.28 -1.99 -10.55
C ALA A 591 14.68 -0.59 -10.43
N THR A 592 14.80 0.03 -9.26
CA THR A 592 14.05 1.22 -8.87
C THR A 592 14.86 2.16 -7.98
N LEU A 593 15.14 3.36 -8.50
CA LEU A 593 15.59 4.49 -7.70
C LEU A 593 14.38 5.27 -7.16
N VAL A 594 14.37 5.57 -5.86
CA VAL A 594 13.47 6.53 -5.21
C VAL A 594 14.34 7.68 -4.71
N GLY A 595 14.16 8.87 -5.27
CA GLY A 595 14.98 10.06 -5.00
C GLY A 595 16.32 10.04 -5.71
N ASN A 596 16.48 10.89 -6.74
CA ASN A 596 17.64 10.88 -7.62
C ASN A 596 18.84 11.68 -7.11
N SER A 597 18.63 12.68 -6.26
CA SER A 597 19.68 13.59 -5.80
C SER A 597 19.58 13.92 -4.32
N GLN A 598 20.67 14.45 -3.75
CA GLN A 598 20.78 14.91 -2.38
C GLN A 598 21.87 16.01 -2.26
N PRO A 599 21.64 17.10 -1.52
CA PRO A 599 20.34 17.52 -1.03
C PRO A 599 19.42 17.90 -2.20
N LEU A 600 18.13 17.58 -2.14
CA LEU A 600 17.14 18.05 -3.10
C LEU A 600 15.83 18.43 -2.38
N ASP A 601 15.58 19.73 -2.29
CA ASP A 601 14.46 20.27 -1.50
C ASP A 601 13.08 19.78 -1.95
N ILE A 602 12.93 19.37 -3.22
CA ILE A 602 11.65 18.93 -3.77
C ILE A 602 11.18 17.57 -3.22
N ASP A 603 12.11 16.75 -2.72
CA ASP A 603 11.88 15.39 -2.20
C ASP A 603 11.62 15.39 -0.68
N ILE A 604 11.95 16.48 0.02
CA ILE A 604 11.76 16.59 1.48
C ILE A 604 10.27 16.46 1.83
N GLY A 605 9.93 15.47 2.64
CA GLY A 605 8.56 15.19 3.08
C GLY A 605 7.68 14.50 2.04
N LYS A 606 8.25 14.02 0.92
CA LYS A 606 7.57 13.28 -0.14
C LYS A 606 8.14 11.88 -0.28
N GLU A 607 8.03 11.29 -1.48
CA GLU A 607 8.55 9.96 -1.79
C GLU A 607 7.99 8.88 -0.86
N ARG A 608 6.71 9.04 -0.49
CA ARG A 608 5.95 8.07 0.29
C ARG A 608 5.42 7.00 -0.65
N ILE A 609 6.08 5.84 -0.63
CA ILE A 609 5.88 4.75 -1.61
C ILE A 609 5.63 3.43 -0.89
N THR A 610 4.63 2.67 -1.34
CA THR A 610 4.37 1.31 -0.86
C THR A 610 4.74 0.33 -1.96
N PHE A 611 5.52 -0.69 -1.61
CA PHE A 611 5.78 -1.86 -2.44
C PHE A 611 5.22 -3.09 -1.72
N HIS A 612 4.24 -3.78 -2.32
CA HIS A 612 3.82 -5.07 -1.79
C HIS A 612 3.57 -6.14 -2.83
N HIS A 613 3.82 -7.40 -2.47
CA HIS A 613 3.59 -8.56 -3.35
C HIS A 613 4.32 -8.46 -4.70
N ASN A 614 5.39 -7.69 -4.77
CA ASN A 614 6.16 -7.55 -6.00
C ASN A 614 7.24 -8.62 -6.09
N TRP A 615 7.63 -8.94 -7.32
CA TRP A 615 8.70 -9.87 -7.62
C TRP A 615 9.89 -9.17 -8.28
N TRP A 616 11.01 -9.11 -7.58
CA TRP A 616 12.29 -8.76 -8.18
C TRP A 616 13.00 -10.04 -8.58
N GLY A 617 12.97 -10.36 -9.87
CA GLY A 617 13.43 -11.63 -10.42
C GLY A 617 14.81 -11.58 -11.04
N ALA A 618 15.02 -12.49 -11.99
CA ALA A 618 16.29 -12.73 -12.66
C ALA A 618 16.94 -11.44 -13.18
N GLY A 619 18.25 -11.35 -13.02
CA GLY A 619 19.09 -10.27 -13.52
C GLY A 619 18.92 -8.92 -12.81
N VAL A 620 17.96 -8.75 -11.88
CA VAL A 620 17.87 -7.50 -11.10
C VAL A 620 18.99 -7.47 -10.07
N LYS A 621 20.04 -6.70 -10.36
CA LYS A 621 21.27 -6.68 -9.56
C LYS A 621 21.16 -5.78 -8.33
N SER A 622 20.48 -4.65 -8.45
CA SER A 622 20.43 -3.65 -7.37
C SER A 622 19.26 -2.70 -7.44
N ARG A 623 19.08 -1.92 -6.36
CA ARG A 623 18.04 -0.89 -6.20
C ARG A 623 16.63 -1.51 -6.19
N LYS A 624 16.34 -2.34 -5.20
CA LYS A 624 15.05 -3.02 -5.02
C LYS A 624 14.31 -2.56 -3.75
N PRO A 625 13.93 -1.28 -3.59
CA PRO A 625 14.40 -0.06 -4.25
C PRO A 625 15.69 0.46 -3.60
N ARG A 626 16.30 1.52 -4.16
CA ARG A 626 17.23 2.40 -3.42
C ARG A 626 16.53 3.71 -3.12
N VAL A 627 16.50 4.12 -1.86
CA VAL A 627 15.65 5.23 -1.38
C VAL A 627 16.48 6.36 -0.80
N ARG A 628 16.05 7.60 -1.05
CA ARG A 628 16.39 8.80 -0.29
C ARG A 628 15.10 9.42 0.23
N TYR A 629 15.18 10.18 1.32
CA TYR A 629 14.12 10.94 2.00
C TYR A 629 12.86 10.17 2.44
N GLY A 630 12.21 9.50 1.50
CA GLY A 630 10.87 8.94 1.60
C GLY A 630 10.64 7.96 2.73
N GLN A 631 9.36 7.91 3.13
CA GLN A 631 8.81 6.86 3.96
C GLN A 631 8.33 5.72 3.06
N VAL A 632 9.16 4.69 2.94
CA VAL A 632 8.89 3.57 2.02
C VAL A 632 8.53 2.32 2.81
N HIS A 633 7.34 1.79 2.53
CA HIS A 633 6.82 0.58 3.15
C HIS A 633 6.95 -0.59 2.18
N LEU A 634 7.66 -1.63 2.60
CA LEU A 634 7.99 -2.80 1.79
C LEU A 634 7.48 -4.04 2.52
N PHE A 635 6.38 -4.64 2.05
CA PHE A 635 5.84 -5.85 2.67
C PHE A 635 5.44 -6.95 1.70
N ASN A 636 5.52 -8.21 2.14
CA ASN A 636 5.19 -9.40 1.32
C ASN A 636 5.85 -9.42 -0.06
N ASN A 637 7.07 -8.90 -0.18
CA ASN A 637 7.78 -8.87 -1.44
C ASN A 637 8.67 -10.11 -1.61
N TYR A 638 8.83 -10.59 -2.85
CA TYR A 638 9.77 -11.65 -3.18
C TYR A 638 11.02 -11.09 -3.89
N TYR A 639 12.14 -11.10 -3.17
CA TYR A 639 13.46 -10.75 -3.68
C TYR A 639 14.19 -12.02 -4.10
N HIS A 640 14.25 -12.26 -5.41
CA HIS A 640 14.90 -13.44 -5.97
C HIS A 640 15.99 -13.06 -6.95
N TYR A 641 17.24 -13.26 -6.55
CA TYR A 641 18.36 -13.01 -7.44
C TYR A 641 18.85 -14.29 -8.11
N THR A 642 18.82 -14.29 -9.44
CA THR A 642 19.55 -15.24 -10.28
C THR A 642 20.34 -14.47 -11.33
N PRO A 643 21.67 -14.70 -11.44
CA PRO A 643 22.48 -14.04 -12.45
C PRO A 643 22.01 -14.41 -13.86
N VAL A 644 22.05 -13.42 -14.76
CA VAL A 644 21.82 -13.64 -16.21
C VAL A 644 23.14 -13.63 -16.97
N SER A 645 23.12 -14.01 -18.24
CA SER A 645 24.34 -14.05 -19.06
C SER A 645 25.03 -12.68 -19.10
N GLY A 646 26.30 -12.62 -18.70
CA GLY A 646 27.07 -11.37 -18.64
C GLY A 646 27.02 -10.62 -17.30
N ASP A 647 26.31 -11.17 -16.30
CA ASP A 647 26.29 -10.64 -14.93
C ASP A 647 27.47 -11.15 -14.09
N SER A 648 28.00 -10.29 -13.19
CA SER A 648 29.11 -10.61 -12.29
C SER A 648 28.68 -11.38 -11.04
N GLY A 649 27.39 -11.44 -10.72
CA GLY A 649 26.86 -12.18 -9.57
C GLY A 649 26.65 -11.36 -8.29
N ASP A 650 27.34 -10.22 -8.14
CA ASP A 650 27.24 -9.36 -6.95
C ASP A 650 25.92 -8.58 -6.92
N ASN A 651 25.15 -8.65 -5.85
CA ASN A 651 23.87 -7.96 -5.77
C ASN A 651 23.57 -7.36 -4.39
N TYR A 652 22.68 -6.36 -4.35
CA TYR A 652 22.00 -5.93 -3.13
C TYR A 652 20.53 -5.68 -3.44
N ASP A 653 19.65 -5.78 -2.45
CA ASP A 653 18.24 -5.50 -2.68
C ASP A 653 17.92 -4.05 -2.32
N ILE A 654 17.68 -3.77 -1.05
CA ILE A 654 17.20 -2.47 -0.60
C ILE A 654 18.40 -1.55 -0.28
N GLY A 655 18.41 -0.35 -0.83
CA GLY A 655 19.42 0.67 -0.52
C GLY A 655 18.88 1.77 0.39
N ALA A 656 19.33 1.82 1.64
CA ALA A 656 19.01 2.88 2.58
C ALA A 656 19.93 4.09 2.37
N GLY A 657 19.44 5.09 1.63
CA GLY A 657 20.13 6.33 1.28
C GLY A 657 19.74 7.50 2.17
N PHE A 658 20.13 8.71 1.75
CA PHE A 658 20.03 9.94 2.55
C PHE A 658 18.66 10.13 3.19
N GLU A 659 18.61 10.12 4.54
CA GLU A 659 17.42 10.38 5.37
C GLU A 659 16.20 9.47 5.15
N SER A 660 16.34 8.38 4.39
CA SER A 660 15.22 7.47 4.09
C SER A 660 14.66 6.81 5.35
N LYS A 661 13.35 6.55 5.40
CA LYS A 661 12.69 5.78 6.45
C LYS A 661 12.05 4.52 5.86
N LEU A 662 12.64 3.36 6.11
CA LEU A 662 12.24 2.10 5.48
C LEU A 662 11.62 1.15 6.50
N LEU A 663 10.38 0.76 6.26
CA LEU A 663 9.74 -0.31 7.00
C LEU A 663 9.65 -1.53 6.11
N VAL A 664 10.32 -2.62 6.51
CA VAL A 664 10.55 -3.81 5.70
C VAL A 664 10.00 -5.01 6.47
N GLU A 665 8.82 -5.49 6.08
CA GLU A 665 8.04 -6.47 6.84
C GLU A 665 7.67 -7.70 6.01
N ASN A 666 7.78 -8.89 6.58
CA ASN A 666 7.25 -10.12 5.95
C ASN A 666 7.73 -10.38 4.51
N ASN A 667 8.91 -9.91 4.11
CA ASN A 667 9.43 -10.15 2.77
C ASN A 667 10.25 -11.46 2.73
N TYR A 668 10.31 -12.08 1.55
CA TYR A 668 11.11 -13.26 1.30
C TYR A 668 12.34 -12.90 0.45
N PHE A 669 13.54 -13.09 1.00
CA PHE A 669 14.81 -12.88 0.33
C PHE A 669 15.48 -14.21 -0.03
N ASP A 670 15.81 -14.42 -1.30
CA ASP A 670 16.38 -15.66 -1.85
C ASP A 670 17.56 -15.34 -2.79
N GLY A 671 18.79 -15.67 -2.36
CA GLY A 671 20.01 -15.47 -3.15
C GLY A 671 20.61 -14.04 -3.09
N SER A 672 20.19 -13.26 -2.09
CA SER A 672 20.65 -11.88 -1.91
C SER A 672 22.01 -11.78 -1.22
N ASN A 673 23.03 -11.19 -1.85
CA ASN A 673 24.30 -10.99 -1.12
C ASN A 673 24.15 -9.98 0.02
N THR A 674 23.30 -8.97 -0.15
CA THR A 674 23.05 -7.91 0.83
C THR A 674 21.58 -7.45 0.76
N PRO A 675 20.69 -8.00 1.61
CA PRO A 675 19.26 -7.67 1.59
C PRO A 675 18.97 -6.18 1.82
N VAL A 676 19.65 -5.56 2.78
CA VAL A 676 19.65 -4.09 2.89
C VAL A 676 21.07 -3.59 3.02
N THR A 677 21.42 -2.62 2.17
CA THR A 677 22.70 -1.92 2.22
C THR A 677 22.52 -0.50 2.72
N TRP A 678 23.44 -0.09 3.60
CA TRP A 678 23.56 1.31 4.01
C TRP A 678 24.38 2.05 2.96
N MET A 679 23.74 2.94 2.22
CA MET A 679 24.44 3.71 1.21
C MET A 679 25.45 4.66 1.87
N SER A 680 26.48 5.06 1.13
CA SER A 680 27.49 6.01 1.61
C SER A 680 26.89 7.37 2.01
N ASP A 681 25.74 7.72 1.43
CA ASP A 681 24.96 8.91 1.73
C ASP A 681 23.87 8.69 2.79
N SER A 682 23.82 7.53 3.46
CA SER A 682 22.71 7.15 4.36
C SER A 682 22.41 8.18 5.46
N GLY A 683 23.41 8.87 6.01
CA GLY A 683 23.20 9.91 7.02
C GLY A 683 22.30 9.41 8.17
N THR A 684 21.14 10.04 8.35
CA THR A 684 20.11 9.71 9.37
C THR A 684 19.05 8.70 8.91
N ALA A 685 19.35 7.90 7.89
CA ALA A 685 18.45 6.85 7.42
C ALA A 685 18.06 5.88 8.54
N GLU A 686 16.80 5.44 8.50
CA GLU A 686 16.25 4.46 9.42
C GLU A 686 15.68 3.29 8.65
N VAL A 687 15.90 2.09 9.17
CA VAL A 687 15.41 0.82 8.60
C VAL A 687 14.90 -0.01 9.75
N VAL A 688 13.65 -0.48 9.64
CA VAL A 688 13.06 -1.43 10.57
C VAL A 688 12.70 -2.70 9.81
N LEU A 689 13.30 -3.81 10.20
CA LEU A 689 13.02 -5.15 9.70
C LEU A 689 12.08 -5.86 10.68
N ARG A 690 10.99 -6.45 10.18
CA ARG A 690 10.10 -7.32 10.97
C ARG A 690 9.76 -8.59 10.18
N ASN A 691 9.86 -9.75 10.81
CA ASN A 691 9.39 -11.02 10.28
C ASN A 691 9.81 -11.36 8.83
N ASN A 692 10.98 -10.91 8.36
CA ASN A 692 11.45 -11.24 7.01
C ASN A 692 12.12 -12.62 6.99
N THR A 693 11.97 -13.34 5.88
CA THR A 693 12.63 -14.61 5.63
C THR A 693 13.88 -14.39 4.78
N PHE A 694 15.03 -14.89 5.25
CA PHE A 694 16.32 -14.78 4.55
C PHE A 694 16.87 -16.16 4.22
N VAL A 695 16.91 -16.50 2.94
CA VAL A 695 17.42 -17.77 2.41
C VAL A 695 18.58 -17.50 1.46
N ASN A 696 19.72 -18.15 1.71
CA ASN A 696 20.96 -17.90 0.97
C ASN A 696 21.33 -16.41 0.91
N ALA A 697 21.00 -15.68 1.98
CA ALA A 697 21.06 -14.23 2.01
C ALA A 697 21.98 -13.70 3.12
N GLY A 698 22.58 -12.53 2.88
CA GLY A 698 23.40 -11.83 3.86
C GLY A 698 22.59 -11.34 5.08
N GLY A 699 23.29 -11.02 6.17
CA GLY A 699 22.66 -10.44 7.36
C GLY A 699 22.38 -8.94 7.21
N THR A 700 21.40 -8.43 7.96
CA THR A 700 21.10 -6.99 8.06
C THR A 700 20.56 -6.68 9.45
N VAL A 701 20.80 -5.47 9.95
CA VAL A 701 20.28 -4.99 11.24
C VAL A 701 19.39 -3.77 11.07
N SER A 702 18.33 -3.71 11.87
CA SER A 702 17.49 -2.52 12.00
C SER A 702 18.27 -1.36 12.65
N ARG A 703 17.90 -0.13 12.30
CA ARG A 703 18.39 1.12 12.92
C ARG A 703 17.28 2.16 12.90
N GLY A 704 17.00 2.77 14.06
CA GLY A 704 15.93 3.76 14.20
C GLY A 704 14.55 3.13 14.30
N SER A 705 13.52 3.93 14.04
CA SER A 705 12.10 3.59 14.16
C SER A 705 11.37 3.52 12.82
N ALA A 706 11.98 4.02 11.74
CA ALA A 706 11.37 4.20 10.43
C ALA A 706 10.11 5.08 10.50
N PHE A 707 8.92 4.49 10.56
CA PHE A 707 7.61 5.13 10.74
C PHE A 707 6.54 4.05 10.99
N THR A 708 5.33 4.48 11.35
CA THR A 708 4.14 3.62 11.38
C THR A 708 3.29 3.92 10.15
N PRO A 709 2.95 2.94 9.30
CA PRO A 709 2.08 3.16 8.15
C PRO A 709 0.72 3.73 8.59
N PRO A 710 0.27 4.86 8.02
CA PRO A 710 -1.00 5.50 8.38
C PRO A 710 -2.21 4.91 7.62
N TYR A 711 -2.13 3.64 7.23
CA TYR A 711 -3.15 2.92 6.49
C TYR A 711 -3.19 1.47 6.95
N SER A 712 -4.35 0.84 6.85
CA SER A 712 -4.54 -0.59 7.16
C SER A 712 -3.93 -1.47 6.06
N TYR A 713 -3.23 -2.52 6.46
CA TYR A 713 -2.59 -3.46 5.52
C TYR A 713 -2.40 -4.87 6.08
N GLN A 714 -2.73 -5.07 7.36
CA GLN A 714 -2.45 -6.31 8.09
C GLN A 714 -3.28 -7.49 7.56
N HIS A 715 -4.45 -7.24 6.97
CA HIS A 715 -5.27 -8.27 6.33
C HIS A 715 -4.62 -8.85 5.08
N LEU A 716 -3.75 -8.08 4.42
CA LEU A 716 -2.93 -8.58 3.32
C LEU A 716 -1.68 -9.32 3.80
N MET A 717 -1.38 -9.33 5.10
CA MET A 717 -0.10 -9.83 5.59
C MET A 717 -0.05 -11.36 5.54
N GLU A 718 0.94 -11.90 4.85
CA GLU A 718 1.12 -13.34 4.71
C GLU A 718 2.25 -13.80 5.64
N ALA A 719 2.29 -15.09 5.95
CA ALA A 719 3.49 -15.65 6.55
C ALA A 719 4.66 -15.47 5.58
N ALA A 720 5.79 -14.95 6.08
CA ALA A 720 6.89 -14.52 5.22
C ALA A 720 7.54 -15.67 4.42
N ASP A 721 7.31 -16.93 4.79
CA ASP A 721 7.73 -18.12 4.06
C ASP A 721 6.76 -18.54 2.94
N GLN A 722 5.50 -18.09 2.98
CA GLN A 722 4.48 -18.30 1.94
C GLN A 722 4.58 -17.28 0.79
N VAL A 723 5.08 -16.08 1.09
CA VAL A 723 5.22 -14.95 0.14
C VAL A 723 5.90 -15.35 -1.17
N LYS A 724 6.88 -16.25 -1.13
CA LYS A 724 7.56 -16.72 -2.35
C LYS A 724 6.59 -17.37 -3.33
N GLU A 725 5.68 -18.22 -2.85
CA GLU A 725 4.80 -18.99 -3.73
C GLU A 725 3.60 -18.14 -4.21
N SER A 726 3.01 -17.31 -3.35
CA SER A 726 1.94 -16.36 -3.75
C SER A 726 2.44 -15.37 -4.80
N VAL A 727 3.55 -14.70 -4.54
CA VAL A 727 4.13 -13.72 -5.47
C VAL A 727 4.56 -14.36 -6.80
N ARG A 728 5.08 -15.60 -6.80
CA ARG A 728 5.42 -16.31 -8.05
C ARG A 728 4.19 -16.68 -8.88
N ALA A 729 3.06 -16.92 -8.23
CA ALA A 729 1.82 -17.29 -8.90
C ALA A 729 1.14 -16.08 -9.55
N GLU A 730 1.20 -14.91 -8.91
CA GLU A 730 0.32 -13.79 -9.28
C GLU A 730 1.07 -12.51 -9.72
N ALA A 731 2.36 -12.32 -9.39
CA ALA A 731 3.02 -11.07 -9.76
C ALA A 731 3.42 -10.99 -11.24
N GLY A 732 3.09 -9.86 -11.87
CA GLY A 732 3.35 -9.56 -13.28
C GLY A 732 2.05 -9.43 -14.08
N VAL A 733 2.19 -9.43 -15.41
CA VAL A 733 1.03 -9.40 -16.32
C VAL A 733 0.32 -10.76 -16.32
N GLN A 734 -1.02 -10.72 -16.40
CA GLN A 734 -1.96 -11.83 -16.37
C GLN A 734 -2.63 -12.06 -17.72
#